data_AF-A0A6I4SJN0-F1
#
_entry.id   AF-A0A6I4SJN0-F1
#
_cell.length_a   1.000
_cell.length_b   1.000
_cell.length_c   1.000
_cell.angle_alpha   90.00
_cell.angle_beta   90.00
_cell.angle_gamma   90.00
#
_symmetry.space_group_name_H-M   'P 1'
#
loop_
_entity.id
_entity.type
_entity.pdbx_description
1 polymer ?
#
loop_
_entity_poly.entity_id
_entity_poly.type
_entity_poly.pdbx_seq_one_letter_code
_entity_poly.pdbx_strand_id
1 'polypeptide(L)'
;MSQSSNNSNTMPDASPQAMPQAMPQAMPQAMPSIGIDLRRVASALYRNRFITAGLIVAALVLGVIVTLSTTPIYKATGTIQIDSQVNEVLDEDATMPPVEWDVERFLQTQLDVLLSTGMAEKVAGRLNLANDDTYFDRMGIPAPQIAAPGKTMAQTRRDSIAASLQANVIAELPRYSRVVEVGFTSKDATYAAVIANAYIESFIAANLQRKFDSSSYARTYLEEQLELAKGRLETSERAQVDYARRFGLVDLPEPGDRDGNVSLVQTNLADANTALNQARTQRIATEEKFRVAQSGDSLSIPDVQENSYIQGLQRERATVSADMARDGERYKSEHPVMQQHQQRLQGIDQQLGSAVSDVRGSLRQRYQAALRNEQRLAAQVASLRAGTANEQSERIQYNILEREAGTNRAMYDALLQRFKEVSASAGVTTNNISMVDRAKVPGGAFSPNPLFNMALALFGGLLLAAVYVFLREFIDDAARTPEDVTDRLGLPFLGTVPKLASGEGIVAELEDPKSGPSESFAALRTSLGLLSAEGLSSLLITSSQQSEGKSLVAYGIARSMARAGQKVLIVDSDLRRPSLHQVFGVSRDIGLTNILTRQNEWQDTVVKAQENLDLIPSGPLPPSVPELLSSANFEDFRDTVCAAYDVVIFDGPPVLGLADTVLLAQRLSHLVFVTEAGRATHGRAQTAIRRLRENGIHIDGAVLNKFDPRQSGYGYDYGAYYSYGRESAA
;
A
#
# COMPACT_ATOMS: atom_id res chain seq x y z
N MET A 1 13.60 -64.07 74.89
CA MET A 1 13.74 -62.97 75.88
C MET A 1 12.39 -62.28 75.92
N SER A 2 11.53 -62.73 76.82
CA SER A 2 11.23 -62.15 78.16
C SER A 2 9.89 -61.40 78.07
N GLN A 3 8.80 -62.13 78.32
CA GLN A 3 7.94 -62.05 79.53
C GLN A 3 6.78 -61.06 79.31
N SER A 4 5.53 -61.54 79.19
CA SER A 4 4.58 -61.81 80.31
C SER A 4 4.13 -60.48 80.93
N SER A 5 2.87 -60.07 80.98
CA SER A 5 1.64 -60.74 81.46
C SER A 5 0.44 -59.82 81.11
N ASN A 6 -0.67 -60.28 80.52
CA ASN A 6 -1.78 -61.06 81.10
C ASN A 6 -2.74 -60.24 82.00
N ASN A 7 -3.94 -59.95 81.51
CA ASN A 7 -5.29 -60.04 82.14
C ASN A 7 -6.25 -59.10 81.40
N SER A 8 -7.22 -59.57 80.61
CA SER A 8 -8.45 -60.33 80.91
C SER A 8 -9.66 -59.44 81.19
N ASN A 9 -10.74 -59.82 80.52
CA ASN A 9 -12.17 -59.59 80.76
C ASN A 9 -12.91 -58.36 80.19
N THR A 10 -13.78 -58.72 79.23
CA THR A 10 -15.23 -58.44 79.14
C THR A 10 -15.71 -57.04 78.70
N MET A 11 -16.21 -57.04 77.46
CA MET A 11 -17.34 -56.27 76.92
C MET A 11 -18.51 -56.09 77.93
N PRO A 12 -19.31 -55.00 77.84
CA PRO A 12 -20.26 -54.87 76.73
C PRO A 12 -20.41 -53.46 76.12
N ASP A 13 -20.56 -53.49 74.79
CA ASP A 13 -21.38 -52.65 73.91
C ASP A 13 -21.83 -51.26 74.39
N ALA A 14 -21.32 -50.20 73.73
CA ALA A 14 -21.94 -48.87 73.70
C ALA A 14 -21.39 -48.00 72.54
N SER A 15 -22.21 -47.86 71.48
CA SER A 15 -22.42 -46.68 70.61
C SER A 15 -21.21 -45.85 70.10
N PRO A 16 -21.02 -45.73 68.76
CA PRO A 16 -19.99 -44.86 68.18
C PRO A 16 -20.36 -43.38 68.29
N GLN A 17 -19.38 -42.61 68.78
CA GLN A 17 -19.40 -41.17 68.98
C GLN A 17 -19.56 -40.40 67.65
N ALA A 18 -20.35 -39.32 67.74
CA ALA A 18 -20.68 -38.41 66.65
C ALA A 18 -19.46 -37.67 66.08
N MET A 19 -19.38 -37.63 64.74
CA MET A 19 -18.51 -36.72 63.99
C MET A 19 -19.03 -35.27 64.08
N PRO A 20 -18.16 -34.25 64.03
CA PRO A 20 -18.59 -32.86 64.04
C PRO A 20 -19.28 -32.49 62.72
N GLN A 21 -20.45 -31.85 62.84
CA GLN A 21 -21.25 -31.33 61.73
C GLN A 21 -20.45 -30.34 60.89
N ALA A 22 -20.33 -30.62 59.59
CA ALA A 22 -19.83 -29.68 58.60
C ALA A 22 -20.85 -28.53 58.41
N MET A 23 -20.36 -27.29 58.51
CA MET A 23 -21.13 -26.10 58.15
C MET A 23 -21.61 -26.18 56.68
N PRO A 24 -22.81 -25.67 56.33
CA PRO A 24 -23.24 -25.62 54.93
C PRO A 24 -22.30 -24.68 54.16
N GLN A 25 -21.62 -25.22 53.15
CA GLN A 25 -20.87 -24.39 52.20
C GLN A 25 -21.84 -23.46 51.48
N ALA A 26 -21.60 -22.15 51.59
CA ALA A 26 -22.31 -21.14 50.83
C ALA A 26 -22.17 -21.44 49.34
N MET A 27 -23.31 -21.64 48.65
CA MET A 27 -23.33 -21.74 47.20
C MET A 27 -22.68 -20.48 46.61
N PRO A 28 -21.74 -20.61 45.65
CA PRO A 28 -21.17 -19.45 45.00
C PRO A 28 -22.29 -18.72 44.26
N GLN A 29 -22.52 -17.45 44.63
CA GLN A 29 -23.39 -16.56 43.87
C GLN A 29 -22.89 -16.53 42.43
N ALA A 30 -23.69 -17.06 41.52
CA ALA A 30 -23.42 -16.95 40.09
C ALA A 30 -23.24 -15.46 39.77
N MET A 31 -22.08 -15.10 39.21
CA MET A 31 -21.88 -13.76 38.69
C MET A 31 -23.02 -13.45 37.72
N PRO A 32 -23.67 -12.27 37.81
CA PRO A 32 -24.69 -11.89 36.86
C PRO A 32 -24.04 -11.90 35.47
N SER A 33 -24.50 -12.82 34.62
CA SER A 33 -24.08 -12.87 33.24
C SER A 33 -24.42 -11.52 32.62
N ILE A 34 -23.41 -10.76 32.22
CA ILE A 34 -23.57 -9.56 31.38
C ILE A 34 -23.87 -10.06 29.95
N GLY A 35 -24.94 -10.86 29.82
CA GLY A 35 -25.55 -11.18 28.56
C GLY A 35 -26.44 -9.99 28.23
N ILE A 36 -26.10 -9.26 27.17
CA ILE A 36 -27.04 -8.32 26.57
C ILE A 36 -28.23 -9.19 26.15
N ASP A 37 -29.33 -9.11 26.90
CA ASP A 37 -30.54 -9.85 26.57
C ASP A 37 -31.14 -9.21 25.32
N LEU A 38 -30.92 -9.85 24.16
CA LEU A 38 -31.42 -9.37 22.86
C LEU A 38 -32.94 -9.13 22.89
N ARG A 39 -33.68 -9.84 23.76
CA ARG A 39 -35.12 -9.65 23.95
C ARG A 39 -35.45 -8.32 24.62
N ARG A 40 -34.66 -7.92 25.62
CA ARG A 40 -34.77 -6.59 26.26
C ARG A 40 -34.42 -5.46 25.30
N VAL A 41 -33.41 -5.66 24.45
CA VAL A 41 -33.05 -4.67 23.41
C VAL A 41 -34.17 -4.55 22.36
N ALA A 42 -34.75 -5.66 21.91
CA ALA A 42 -35.86 -5.66 20.95
C ALA A 42 -37.13 -5.00 21.51
N SER A 43 -37.47 -5.25 22.78
CA SER A 43 -38.63 -4.62 23.42
C SER A 43 -38.42 -3.12 23.66
N ALA A 44 -37.19 -2.71 24.04
CA ALA A 44 -36.82 -1.30 24.18
C ALA A 44 -36.88 -0.55 22.83
N LEU A 45 -36.46 -1.19 21.74
CA LEU A 45 -36.59 -0.66 20.38
C LEU A 45 -38.06 -0.52 19.96
N TYR A 46 -38.89 -1.53 20.22
CA TYR A 46 -40.31 -1.48 19.88
C TYR A 46 -41.06 -0.37 20.64
N ARG A 47 -40.76 -0.19 21.93
CA ARG A 47 -41.35 0.86 22.77
C ARG A 47 -41.01 2.26 22.27
N ASN A 48 -39.79 2.44 21.78
CA ASN A 48 -39.29 3.71 21.29
C ASN A 48 -39.36 3.87 19.76
N ARG A 49 -40.10 2.98 19.06
CA ARG A 49 -40.10 2.88 17.59
C ARG A 49 -40.36 4.19 16.84
N PHE A 50 -41.22 5.06 17.39
CA PHE A 50 -41.53 6.34 16.77
C PHE A 50 -40.38 7.34 16.91
N ILE A 51 -39.67 7.31 18.03
CA ILE A 51 -38.54 8.22 18.29
C ILE A 51 -37.29 7.71 17.58
N THR A 52 -37.04 6.40 17.59
CA THR A 52 -35.93 5.81 16.84
C THR A 52 -36.12 6.01 15.34
N ALA A 53 -37.33 5.79 14.81
CA ALA A 53 -37.65 6.13 13.43
C ALA A 53 -37.48 7.63 13.15
N GLY A 54 -37.93 8.50 14.06
CA GLY A 54 -37.76 9.95 13.95
C GLY A 54 -36.29 10.38 13.89
N LEU A 55 -35.42 9.80 14.72
CA LEU A 55 -33.97 10.08 14.73
C LEU A 55 -33.29 9.63 13.43
N ILE A 56 -33.64 8.43 12.93
CA ILE A 56 -33.12 7.92 11.66
C ILE A 56 -33.57 8.82 10.51
N VAL A 57 -34.86 9.18 10.45
CA VAL A 57 -35.39 10.09 9.43
C VAL A 57 -34.72 11.46 9.50
N ALA A 58 -34.55 12.03 10.70
CA ALA A 58 -33.87 13.31 10.88
C ALA A 58 -32.41 13.27 10.40
N ALA A 59 -31.68 12.18 10.69
CA ALA A 59 -30.32 11.99 10.21
C ALA A 59 -30.25 11.86 8.68
N LEU A 60 -31.19 11.13 8.07
CA LEU A 60 -31.29 11.02 6.61
C LEU A 60 -31.62 12.36 5.96
N VAL A 61 -32.56 13.13 6.51
CA VAL A 61 -32.89 14.49 6.05
C VAL A 61 -31.67 15.40 6.14
N LEU A 62 -30.92 15.34 7.24
CA LEU A 62 -29.67 16.09 7.38
C LEU A 62 -28.63 15.64 6.33
N GLY A 63 -28.50 14.33 6.09
CA GLY A 63 -27.65 13.77 5.04
C GLY A 63 -28.02 14.29 3.64
N VAL A 64 -29.31 14.36 3.32
CA VAL A 64 -29.82 14.96 2.09
C VAL A 64 -29.47 16.45 2.03
N ILE A 65 -29.73 17.22 3.09
CA ILE A 65 -29.40 18.65 3.14
C ILE A 65 -27.91 18.90 2.92
N VAL A 66 -27.04 18.16 3.60
CA VAL A 66 -25.57 18.27 3.43
C VAL A 66 -25.15 17.90 2.01
N THR A 67 -25.74 16.84 1.45
CA THR A 67 -25.43 16.39 0.08
C THR A 67 -25.88 17.41 -0.97
N LEU A 68 -27.05 18.04 -0.80
CA LEU A 68 -27.56 19.07 -1.70
C LEU A 68 -26.88 20.43 -1.51
N SER A 69 -26.35 20.73 -0.33
CA SER A 69 -25.63 21.97 -0.02
C SER A 69 -24.17 21.94 -0.45
N THR A 70 -23.60 20.74 -0.65
CA THR A 70 -22.21 20.59 -1.11
C THR A 70 -22.13 20.89 -2.61
N THR A 71 -21.21 21.77 -3.01
CA THR A 71 -21.03 22.13 -4.43
C THR A 71 -20.58 20.90 -5.24
N PRO A 72 -21.23 20.56 -6.35
CA PRO A 72 -20.85 19.43 -7.17
C PRO A 72 -19.49 19.66 -7.84
N ILE A 73 -18.63 18.65 -7.80
CA ILE A 73 -17.35 18.61 -8.50
C ILE A 73 -17.46 17.56 -9.60
N TYR A 74 -17.03 17.92 -10.80
CA TYR A 74 -17.07 17.10 -12.01
C TYR A 74 -15.65 16.66 -12.37
N LYS A 75 -15.47 15.36 -12.66
CA LYS A 75 -14.21 14.78 -13.17
C LYS A 75 -14.43 14.42 -14.64
N ALA A 76 -13.63 14.97 -15.55
CA ALA A 76 -13.59 14.55 -16.94
C ALA A 76 -12.29 13.79 -17.20
N THR A 77 -12.35 12.63 -17.85
CA THR A 77 -11.20 11.76 -18.10
C THR A 77 -11.04 11.45 -19.58
N GLY A 78 -9.82 11.60 -20.09
CA GLY A 78 -9.39 11.11 -21.39
C GLY A 78 -8.27 10.09 -21.24
N THR A 79 -7.96 9.36 -22.30
CA THR A 79 -6.95 8.28 -22.28
C THR A 79 -5.87 8.52 -23.32
N ILE A 80 -4.62 8.28 -22.93
CA ILE A 80 -3.46 8.33 -23.83
C ILE A 80 -2.73 7.01 -23.79
N GLN A 81 -2.27 6.53 -24.94
CA GLN A 81 -1.37 5.39 -25.03
C GLN A 81 0.07 5.91 -25.15
N ILE A 82 0.94 5.41 -24.29
CA ILE A 82 2.37 5.72 -24.30
C ILE A 82 3.12 4.46 -24.70
N ASP A 83 3.68 4.46 -25.90
CA ASP A 83 4.54 3.38 -26.36
C ASP A 83 6.00 3.68 -25.98
N SER A 84 6.63 2.71 -25.30
CA SER A 84 8.06 2.70 -25.08
C SER A 84 8.75 2.31 -26.39
N GLN A 85 9.03 3.28 -27.25
CA GLN A 85 9.99 3.06 -28.33
C GLN A 85 11.36 3.02 -27.67
N VAL A 86 11.89 1.82 -27.45
CA VAL A 86 13.33 1.65 -27.31
C VAL A 86 13.87 2.15 -28.64
N ASN A 87 14.55 3.30 -28.63
CA ASN A 87 15.40 3.64 -29.77
C ASN A 87 16.44 2.52 -29.80
N GLU A 88 16.25 1.52 -30.66
CA GLU A 88 17.32 0.65 -31.14
C GLU A 88 18.32 1.56 -31.83
N VAL A 89 19.21 2.14 -31.03
CA VAL A 89 20.46 2.68 -31.52
C VAL A 89 21.29 1.45 -31.85
N LEU A 90 21.06 0.92 -33.05
CA LEU A 90 21.91 0.04 -33.85
C LEU A 90 23.10 -0.56 -33.10
N ASP A 91 22.83 -1.63 -32.36
CA ASP A 91 23.75 -2.75 -32.16
C ASP A 91 23.01 -3.98 -32.68
N GLU A 92 23.46 -4.56 -33.80
CA GLU A 92 22.89 -5.80 -34.38
C GLU A 92 23.01 -7.01 -33.42
N ASP A 93 23.68 -6.87 -32.27
CA ASP A 93 23.92 -7.92 -31.28
C ASP A 93 23.19 -7.76 -29.93
N ALA A 94 22.31 -6.75 -29.76
CA ALA A 94 21.61 -6.55 -28.48
C ALA A 94 20.37 -7.45 -28.33
N THR A 95 20.56 -8.77 -28.24
CA THR A 95 19.50 -9.75 -27.91
C THR A 95 19.15 -9.76 -26.42
N MET A 96 18.75 -8.62 -25.84
CA MET A 96 18.15 -8.60 -24.50
C MET A 96 16.76 -7.95 -24.56
N PRO A 97 15.68 -8.70 -24.22
CA PRO A 97 14.38 -8.07 -24.07
C PRO A 97 14.42 -7.04 -22.93
N PRO A 98 13.70 -5.91 -23.06
CA PRO A 98 13.67 -4.89 -22.01
C PRO A 98 13.19 -5.51 -20.71
N VAL A 99 13.88 -5.25 -19.60
CA VAL A 99 13.46 -5.76 -18.31
C VAL A 99 12.21 -5.00 -17.86
N GLU A 100 11.18 -5.72 -17.43
CA GLU A 100 9.82 -5.19 -17.19
C GLU A 100 9.76 -3.99 -16.21
N TRP A 101 10.73 -3.86 -15.30
CA TRP A 101 10.84 -2.74 -14.36
C TRP A 101 11.24 -1.40 -15.00
N ASP A 102 11.91 -1.40 -16.16
CA ASP A 102 12.28 -0.17 -16.85
C ASP A 102 11.09 0.49 -17.55
N VAL A 103 10.12 -0.32 -18.01
CA VAL A 103 8.90 0.19 -18.65
C VAL A 103 8.02 0.89 -17.63
N GLU A 104 7.83 0.30 -16.45
CA GLU A 104 7.03 0.90 -15.37
C GLU A 104 7.66 2.22 -14.88
N ARG A 105 8.99 2.27 -14.67
CA ARG A 105 9.71 3.50 -14.30
C ARG A 105 9.60 4.58 -15.38
N PHE A 106 9.69 4.18 -16.65
CA PHE A 106 9.50 5.09 -17.77
C PHE A 106 8.09 5.69 -17.77
N LEU A 107 7.05 4.87 -17.61
CA LEU A 107 5.65 5.33 -17.56
C LEU A 107 5.39 6.24 -16.35
N GLN A 108 5.95 5.92 -15.17
CA GLN A 108 5.89 6.78 -13.99
C GLN A 108 6.58 8.12 -14.23
N THR A 109 7.74 8.13 -14.89
CA THR A 109 8.42 9.38 -15.26
C THR A 109 7.56 10.23 -16.20
N GLN A 110 6.85 9.60 -17.15
CA GLN A 110 5.90 10.32 -18.01
C GLN A 110 4.72 10.90 -17.21
N LEU A 111 4.24 10.16 -16.20
CA LEU A 111 3.19 10.62 -15.29
C LEU A 111 3.64 11.86 -14.51
N ASP A 112 4.85 11.84 -13.94
CA ASP A 112 5.42 12.97 -13.21
C ASP A 112 5.58 14.21 -14.11
N VAL A 113 6.00 14.02 -15.36
CA VAL A 113 6.08 15.11 -16.34
C VAL A 113 4.69 15.68 -16.64
N LEU A 114 3.66 14.83 -16.74
CA LEU A 114 2.28 15.26 -16.97
C LEU A 114 1.72 16.05 -15.77
N LEU A 115 2.03 15.61 -14.55
CA LEU A 115 1.63 16.26 -13.29
C LEU A 115 2.56 17.42 -12.88
N SER A 116 3.59 17.72 -13.67
CA SER A 116 4.57 18.76 -13.36
C SER A 116 3.98 20.18 -13.48
N THR A 117 4.52 21.10 -12.68
CA THR A 117 4.18 22.53 -12.75
C THR A 117 4.44 23.11 -14.14
N GLY A 118 5.51 22.68 -14.81
CA GLY A 118 5.82 23.12 -16.18
C GLY A 118 4.77 22.70 -17.21
N MET A 119 4.10 21.56 -17.02
CA MET A 119 2.96 21.17 -17.85
C MET A 119 1.73 22.03 -17.55
N ALA A 120 1.45 22.28 -16.27
CA ALA A 120 0.37 23.16 -15.85
C ALA A 120 0.53 24.59 -16.43
N GLU A 121 1.74 25.14 -16.43
CA GLU A 121 2.05 26.44 -17.05
C GLU A 121 1.81 26.44 -18.57
N LYS A 122 2.22 25.36 -19.27
CA LYS A 122 1.97 25.22 -20.70
C LYS A 122 0.49 25.16 -21.02
N VAL A 123 -0.29 24.42 -20.23
CA VAL A 123 -1.76 24.34 -20.38
C VAL A 123 -2.41 25.70 -20.10
N ALA A 124 -1.98 26.39 -19.03
CA ALA A 124 -2.45 27.72 -18.69
C ALA A 124 -2.16 28.74 -19.81
N GLY A 125 -0.97 28.64 -20.43
CA GLY A 125 -0.61 29.44 -21.59
C GLY A 125 -1.43 29.12 -22.83
N ARG A 126 -1.60 27.83 -23.17
CA ARG A 126 -2.37 27.37 -24.35
C ARG A 126 -3.83 27.80 -24.30
N LEU A 127 -4.46 27.70 -23.13
CA LEU A 127 -5.84 28.12 -22.91
C LEU A 127 -5.96 29.62 -22.58
N ASN A 128 -4.85 30.35 -22.52
CA ASN A 128 -4.80 31.78 -22.19
C ASN A 128 -5.51 32.13 -20.86
N LEU A 129 -5.46 31.23 -19.88
CA LEU A 129 -6.23 31.33 -18.62
C LEU A 129 -5.83 32.54 -17.77
N ALA A 130 -4.60 33.02 -17.90
CA ALA A 130 -4.14 34.21 -17.18
C ALA A 130 -4.90 35.49 -17.55
N ASN A 131 -5.47 35.53 -18.76
CA ASN A 131 -6.27 36.63 -19.27
C ASN A 131 -7.79 36.34 -19.19
N ASP A 132 -8.18 35.15 -18.73
CA ASP A 132 -9.56 34.79 -18.47
C ASP A 132 -9.93 35.14 -17.02
N ASP A 133 -10.78 36.15 -16.84
CA ASP A 133 -11.24 36.56 -15.52
C ASP A 133 -12.27 35.57 -14.93
N THR A 134 -12.84 34.68 -15.75
CA THR A 134 -13.82 33.68 -15.29
C THR A 134 -13.21 32.41 -14.71
N TYR A 135 -11.89 32.19 -14.89
CA TYR A 135 -11.20 31.00 -14.41
C TYR A 135 -11.37 30.78 -12.89
N PHE A 136 -11.10 31.83 -12.10
CA PHE A 136 -11.13 31.75 -10.64
C PHE A 136 -12.55 31.47 -10.12
N ASP A 137 -13.56 32.10 -10.72
CA ASP A 137 -14.97 31.89 -10.38
C ASP A 137 -15.44 30.47 -10.73
N ARG A 138 -15.08 29.97 -11.91
CA ARG A 138 -15.44 28.61 -12.37
C ARG A 138 -14.73 27.51 -11.60
N MET A 139 -13.49 27.74 -11.18
CA MET A 139 -12.77 26.85 -10.26
C MET A 139 -13.21 27.04 -8.80
N GLY A 140 -13.89 28.15 -8.50
CA GLY A 140 -14.34 28.52 -7.18
C GLY A 140 -13.21 28.72 -6.17
N ILE A 141 -12.12 29.33 -6.64
CA ILE A 141 -10.94 29.73 -5.86
C ILE A 141 -10.81 31.26 -5.86
N PRO A 142 -10.34 31.88 -4.77
CA PRO A 142 -10.19 33.33 -4.72
C PRO A 142 -9.08 33.80 -5.68
N ALA A 143 -9.40 34.78 -6.51
CA ALA A 143 -8.40 35.42 -7.36
C ALA A 143 -7.35 36.17 -6.50
N PRO A 144 -6.05 36.09 -6.83
CA PRO A 144 -5.01 36.79 -6.09
C PRO A 144 -5.18 38.31 -6.25
N GLN A 145 -5.29 39.01 -5.13
CA GLN A 145 -5.49 40.46 -5.09
C GLN A 145 -4.19 41.25 -4.92
N ILE A 146 -3.12 40.60 -4.44
CA ILE A 146 -1.81 41.22 -4.13
C ILE A 146 -0.70 40.43 -4.81
N ALA A 147 0.31 41.15 -5.30
CA ALA A 147 1.38 40.55 -6.07
C ALA A 147 2.33 39.85 -5.11
N ALA A 148 2.77 38.65 -5.48
CA ALA A 148 3.78 37.96 -4.70
C ALA A 148 5.07 38.80 -4.66
N PRO A 149 5.84 38.75 -3.55
CA PRO A 149 7.08 39.52 -3.44
C PRO A 149 8.01 39.30 -4.64
N GLY A 150 8.42 40.38 -5.30
CA GLY A 150 9.32 40.33 -6.46
C GLY A 150 8.67 39.92 -7.80
N LYS A 151 7.34 39.74 -7.86
CA LYS A 151 6.62 39.35 -9.08
C LYS A 151 5.58 40.40 -9.47
N THR A 152 5.26 40.45 -10.76
CA THR A 152 4.11 41.24 -11.26
C THR A 152 2.78 40.57 -10.93
N MET A 153 1.69 41.34 -10.97
CA MET A 153 0.32 40.82 -10.89
C MET A 153 0.05 39.68 -11.90
N ALA A 154 0.50 39.86 -13.14
CA ALA A 154 0.33 38.87 -14.20
C ALA A 154 1.09 37.57 -13.92
N GLN A 155 2.32 37.65 -13.38
CA GLN A 155 3.10 36.48 -12.96
C GLN A 155 2.44 35.78 -11.77
N THR A 156 1.98 36.55 -10.78
CA THR A 156 1.29 35.99 -9.60
C THR A 156 0.00 35.25 -10.00
N ARG A 157 -0.79 35.82 -10.94
CA ARG A 157 -1.95 35.14 -11.52
C ARG A 157 -1.55 33.84 -12.22
N ARG A 158 -0.53 33.86 -13.09
CA ARG A 158 -0.05 32.65 -13.79
C ARG A 158 0.36 31.54 -12.83
N ASP A 159 1.14 31.88 -11.80
CA ASP A 159 1.61 30.91 -10.81
C ASP A 159 0.43 30.29 -10.02
N SER A 160 -0.55 31.13 -9.62
CA SER A 160 -1.74 30.65 -8.92
C SER A 160 -2.62 29.73 -9.79
N ILE A 161 -2.72 30.02 -11.09
CA ILE A 161 -3.43 29.18 -12.05
C ILE A 161 -2.69 27.87 -12.23
N ALA A 162 -1.37 27.90 -12.46
CA ALA A 162 -0.57 26.68 -12.61
C ALA A 162 -0.64 25.78 -11.37
N ALA A 163 -0.57 26.36 -10.16
CA ALA A 163 -0.74 25.62 -8.91
C ALA A 163 -2.16 25.02 -8.78
N SER A 164 -3.19 25.78 -9.15
CA SER A 164 -4.57 25.29 -9.17
C SER A 164 -4.78 24.15 -10.17
N LEU A 165 -4.21 24.27 -11.38
CA LEU A 165 -4.27 23.22 -12.38
C LEU A 165 -3.54 21.95 -11.90
N GLN A 166 -2.34 22.11 -11.32
CA GLN A 166 -1.55 21.00 -10.77
C GLN A 166 -2.27 20.27 -9.64
N ALA A 167 -3.00 20.99 -8.78
CA ALA A 167 -3.74 20.39 -7.66
C ALA A 167 -5.01 19.63 -8.11
N ASN A 168 -5.53 19.91 -9.30
CA ASN A 168 -6.80 19.35 -9.80
C ASN A 168 -6.65 18.40 -10.99
N VAL A 169 -5.43 18.24 -11.52
CA VAL A 169 -5.10 17.21 -12.50
C VAL A 169 -4.85 15.89 -11.79
N ILE A 170 -5.42 14.82 -12.34
CA ILE A 170 -5.29 13.46 -11.83
C ILE A 170 -4.80 12.62 -13.00
N ALA A 171 -3.78 11.83 -12.78
CA ALA A 171 -3.32 10.90 -13.79
C ALA A 171 -3.12 9.53 -13.15
N GLU A 172 -3.79 8.52 -13.69
CA GLU A 172 -3.84 7.17 -13.16
C GLU A 172 -3.29 6.21 -14.20
N LEU A 173 -2.34 5.36 -13.79
CA LEU A 173 -1.79 4.29 -14.61
C LEU A 173 -2.30 2.94 -14.07
N PRO A 174 -3.25 2.28 -14.77
CA PRO A 174 -3.67 0.93 -14.42
C PRO A 174 -2.49 -0.04 -14.48
N ARG A 175 -2.45 -1.02 -13.57
CA ARG A 175 -1.39 -2.03 -13.55
C ARG A 175 -1.35 -2.80 -14.88
N TYR A 176 -0.14 -3.01 -15.40
CA TYR A 176 0.11 -3.72 -16.66
C TYR A 176 -0.56 -3.09 -17.89
N SER A 177 -0.77 -1.77 -17.87
CA SER A 177 -1.34 -1.01 -19.00
C SER A 177 -0.32 -0.02 -19.56
N ARG A 178 -0.38 0.22 -20.87
CA ARG A 178 0.31 1.34 -21.54
C ARG A 178 -0.61 2.55 -21.74
N VAL A 179 -1.84 2.46 -21.24
CA VAL A 179 -2.86 3.49 -21.32
C VAL A 179 -2.90 4.23 -20.00
N VAL A 180 -2.60 5.53 -20.05
CA VAL A 180 -2.72 6.45 -18.91
C VAL A 180 -4.06 7.16 -18.99
N GLU A 181 -4.81 7.13 -17.90
CA GLU A 181 -6.02 7.94 -17.75
C GLU A 181 -5.63 9.32 -17.21
N VAL A 182 -5.97 10.36 -17.97
CA VAL A 182 -5.71 11.75 -17.61
C VAL A 182 -7.04 12.43 -17.33
N GLY A 183 -7.24 12.84 -16.09
CA GLY A 183 -8.44 13.49 -15.62
C GLY A 183 -8.19 14.88 -15.06
N PHE A 184 -9.23 15.72 -15.07
CA PHE A 184 -9.23 17.00 -14.40
C PHE A 184 -10.53 17.20 -13.62
N THR A 185 -10.43 17.74 -12.40
CA THR A 185 -11.59 18.04 -11.55
C THR A 185 -11.92 19.54 -11.53
N SER A 186 -13.17 19.89 -11.79
CA SER A 186 -13.65 21.28 -11.73
C SER A 186 -15.11 21.37 -11.27
N LYS A 187 -15.55 22.53 -10.78
CA LYS A 187 -16.97 22.79 -10.47
C LYS A 187 -17.82 22.94 -11.74
N ASP A 188 -17.18 23.19 -12.89
CA ASP A 188 -17.82 23.25 -14.20
C ASP A 188 -17.44 22.02 -15.04
N ALA A 189 -18.45 21.23 -15.40
CA ALA A 189 -18.29 20.00 -16.18
C ALA A 189 -17.64 20.22 -17.55
N THR A 190 -17.95 21.35 -18.20
CA THR A 190 -17.39 21.69 -19.52
C THR A 190 -15.92 22.04 -19.37
N TYR A 191 -15.57 22.83 -18.35
CA TYR A 191 -14.20 23.24 -18.07
C TYR A 191 -13.31 22.05 -17.69
N ALA A 192 -13.85 21.08 -16.94
CA ALA A 192 -13.15 19.83 -16.66
C ALA A 192 -12.72 19.11 -17.94
N ALA A 193 -13.62 18.97 -18.91
CA ALA A 193 -13.32 18.30 -20.18
C ALA A 193 -12.33 19.11 -21.05
N VAL A 194 -12.49 20.44 -21.12
CA VAL A 194 -11.60 21.31 -21.89
C VAL A 194 -10.18 21.27 -21.33
N ILE A 195 -10.01 21.39 -20.01
CA ILE A 195 -8.69 21.38 -19.37
C ILE A 195 -8.04 20.00 -19.46
N ALA A 196 -8.79 18.90 -19.23
CA ALA A 196 -8.26 17.54 -19.39
C ALA A 196 -7.74 17.28 -20.82
N ASN A 197 -8.52 17.66 -21.83
CA ASN A 197 -8.08 17.58 -23.23
C ASN A 197 -6.87 18.48 -23.50
N ALA A 198 -6.82 19.69 -22.95
CA ALA A 198 -5.69 20.60 -23.10
C ALA A 198 -4.40 20.04 -22.48
N TYR A 199 -4.50 19.33 -21.35
CA TYR A 199 -3.38 18.61 -20.74
C TYR A 199 -2.86 17.51 -21.67
N ILE A 200 -3.74 16.67 -22.19
CA ILE A 200 -3.37 15.60 -23.13
C ILE A 200 -2.71 16.18 -24.38
N GLU A 201 -3.33 17.18 -25.01
CA GLU A 201 -2.81 17.79 -26.24
C GLU A 201 -1.49 18.51 -26.00
N SER A 202 -1.33 19.22 -24.87
CA SER A 202 -0.09 19.91 -24.52
C SER A 202 1.03 18.92 -24.20
N PHE A 203 0.71 17.78 -23.59
CA PHE A 203 1.67 16.72 -23.32
C PHE A 203 2.16 16.06 -24.62
N ILE A 204 1.24 15.71 -25.52
CA ILE A 204 1.56 15.18 -26.85
C ILE A 204 2.44 16.17 -27.63
N ALA A 205 2.03 17.44 -27.68
CA ALA A 205 2.77 18.48 -28.38
C ALA A 205 4.16 18.72 -27.76
N ALA A 206 4.27 18.72 -26.43
CA ALA A 206 5.54 18.90 -25.74
C ALA A 206 6.50 17.71 -25.96
N ASN A 207 5.99 16.49 -26.03
CA ASN A 207 6.79 15.31 -26.34
C ASN A 207 7.32 15.37 -27.79
N LEU A 208 6.45 15.70 -28.74
CA LEU A 208 6.83 15.87 -30.14
C LEU A 208 7.88 16.98 -30.31
N GLN A 209 7.67 18.13 -29.66
CA GLN A 209 8.61 19.24 -29.67
C GLN A 209 9.98 18.82 -29.10
N ARG A 210 9.99 18.12 -27.96
CA ARG A 210 11.25 17.66 -27.34
C ARG A 210 12.02 16.71 -28.25
N LYS A 211 11.32 15.77 -28.91
CA LYS A 211 11.94 14.88 -29.90
C LYS A 211 12.50 15.67 -31.08
N PHE A 212 11.71 16.60 -31.61
CA PHE A 212 12.13 17.46 -32.72
C PHE A 212 13.35 18.32 -32.36
N ASP A 213 13.35 18.98 -31.20
CA ASP A 213 14.46 19.79 -30.71
C ASP A 213 15.73 18.96 -30.54
N SER A 214 15.62 17.74 -30.01
CA SER A 214 16.76 16.81 -29.87
C SER A 214 17.33 16.39 -31.22
N SER A 215 16.48 16.08 -32.21
CA SER A 215 16.91 15.73 -33.56
C SER A 215 17.51 16.92 -34.30
N SER A 216 16.92 18.11 -34.14
CA SER A 216 17.44 19.35 -34.71
C SER A 216 18.80 19.69 -34.14
N TYR A 217 18.99 19.59 -32.82
CA TYR A 217 20.27 19.82 -32.16
C TYR A 217 21.35 18.85 -32.67
N ALA A 218 21.04 17.56 -32.75
CA ALA A 218 21.97 16.56 -33.28
C ALA A 218 22.35 16.85 -34.74
N ARG A 219 21.39 17.27 -35.56
CA ARG A 219 21.63 17.69 -36.95
C ARG A 219 22.57 18.88 -37.03
N THR A 220 22.31 19.95 -36.27
CA THR A 220 23.16 21.15 -36.23
C THR A 220 24.58 20.81 -35.76
N TYR A 221 24.70 19.99 -34.72
CA TYR A 221 26.00 19.52 -34.25
C TYR A 221 26.76 18.74 -35.33
N LEU A 222 26.11 17.80 -36.02
CA LEU A 222 26.73 17.03 -37.11
C LEU A 222 27.10 17.91 -38.30
N GLU A 223 26.29 18.92 -38.62
CA GLU A 223 26.58 19.91 -39.68
C GLU A 223 27.86 20.71 -39.37
N GLU A 224 28.00 21.21 -38.14
CA GLU A 224 29.21 21.91 -37.70
C GLU A 224 30.45 20.99 -37.74
N GLN A 225 30.32 19.75 -37.28
CA GLN A 225 31.41 18.77 -37.33
C GLN A 225 31.78 18.39 -38.77
N LEU A 226 30.81 18.31 -39.67
CA LEU A 226 31.02 18.01 -41.08
C LEU A 226 31.82 19.12 -41.77
N GLU A 227 31.52 20.38 -41.49
CA GLU A 227 32.26 21.52 -42.05
C GLU A 227 33.71 21.56 -41.54
N LEU A 228 33.93 21.28 -40.25
CA LEU A 228 35.27 21.14 -39.69
C LEU A 228 36.04 19.96 -40.31
N ALA A 229 35.39 18.81 -40.48
CA ALA A 229 35.98 17.63 -41.10
C ALA A 229 36.33 17.88 -42.58
N LYS A 230 35.45 18.56 -43.31
CA LYS A 230 35.67 18.98 -44.70
C LYS A 230 36.88 19.90 -44.81
N GLY A 231 36.99 20.92 -43.96
CA GLY A 231 38.15 21.83 -43.97
C GLY A 231 39.47 21.11 -43.69
N ARG A 232 39.48 20.14 -42.77
CA ARG A 232 40.65 19.27 -42.52
C ARG A 232 40.97 18.39 -43.70
N LEU A 233 39.96 17.76 -44.32
CA LEU A 233 40.12 16.93 -45.51
C LEU A 233 40.74 17.73 -46.65
N GLU A 234 40.17 18.88 -47.00
CA GLU A 234 40.68 19.76 -48.06
C GLU A 234 42.13 20.20 -47.80
N THR A 235 42.46 20.49 -46.54
CA THR A 235 43.83 20.87 -46.14
C THR A 235 44.79 19.70 -46.32
N SER A 236 44.42 18.49 -45.87
CA SER A 236 45.25 17.30 -46.01
C SER A 236 45.40 16.83 -47.46
N GLU A 237 44.33 16.89 -48.27
CA GLU A 237 44.38 16.57 -49.70
C GLU A 237 45.25 17.58 -50.46
N ARG A 238 45.11 18.88 -50.17
CA ARG A 238 45.96 19.92 -50.76
C ARG A 238 47.42 19.71 -50.39
N ALA A 239 47.72 19.43 -49.12
CA ALA A 239 49.08 19.13 -48.67
C ALA A 239 49.66 17.91 -49.40
N GLN A 240 48.88 16.84 -49.57
CA GLN A 240 49.27 15.65 -50.33
C GLN A 240 49.58 15.98 -51.80
N VAL A 241 48.66 16.69 -52.47
CA VAL A 241 48.79 17.05 -53.90
C VAL A 241 49.95 18.02 -54.13
N ASP A 242 50.10 19.04 -53.30
CA ASP A 242 51.20 20.01 -53.40
C ASP A 242 52.54 19.33 -53.17
N TYR A 243 52.61 18.40 -52.22
CA TYR A 243 53.80 17.58 -51.99
C TYR A 243 54.11 16.70 -53.21
N ALA A 244 53.12 16.00 -53.76
CA ALA A 244 53.29 15.17 -54.96
C ALA A 244 53.76 16.00 -56.17
N ARG A 245 53.19 17.19 -56.39
CA ARG A 245 53.60 18.11 -57.47
C ARG A 245 55.02 18.62 -57.28
N ARG A 246 55.39 19.02 -56.06
CA ARG A 246 56.71 19.58 -55.75
C ARG A 246 57.84 18.59 -56.00
N PHE A 247 57.62 17.32 -55.72
CA PHE A 247 58.61 16.24 -55.87
C PHE A 247 58.38 15.36 -57.09
N GLY A 248 57.45 15.73 -57.99
CA GLY A 248 57.22 15.02 -59.25
C GLY A 248 56.71 13.57 -59.09
N LEU A 249 56.00 13.27 -58.00
CA LEU A 249 55.49 11.93 -57.66
C LEU A 249 54.18 11.59 -58.39
N VAL A 250 53.87 12.28 -59.49
CA VAL A 250 52.54 12.31 -60.13
C VAL A 250 52.22 11.05 -60.96
N ASP A 251 53.19 10.17 -61.21
CA ASP A 251 52.98 8.88 -61.88
C ASP A 251 53.07 7.72 -60.87
N LEU A 252 51.95 7.35 -60.25
CA LEU A 252 51.82 6.12 -59.47
C LEU A 252 50.53 5.37 -59.83
N PRO A 253 50.59 4.06 -60.19
CA PRO A 253 49.42 3.24 -60.46
C PRO A 253 48.54 3.05 -59.22
N GLU A 254 47.25 2.79 -59.45
CA GLU A 254 46.21 2.58 -58.44
C GLU A 254 46.56 1.54 -57.35
N PRO A 255 46.00 1.69 -56.13
CA PRO A 255 46.20 0.77 -55.01
C PRO A 255 45.44 -0.54 -55.25
N GLY A 256 46.05 -1.43 -56.03
CA GLY A 256 45.57 -2.79 -56.29
C GLY A 256 46.68 -3.77 -56.67
N ASP A 257 47.81 -3.28 -57.20
CA ASP A 257 48.91 -4.11 -57.69
C ASP A 257 50.01 -4.24 -56.62
N ARG A 258 49.78 -5.15 -55.65
CA ARG A 258 50.71 -5.44 -54.54
C ARG A 258 51.83 -6.42 -54.91
N ASP A 259 52.00 -6.77 -56.18
CA ASP A 259 53.04 -7.73 -56.59
C ASP A 259 54.21 -7.04 -57.33
N GLY A 260 55.35 -7.00 -56.63
CA GLY A 260 56.63 -7.33 -57.26
C GLY A 260 57.45 -6.24 -57.94
N ASN A 261 56.99 -5.00 -58.07
CA ASN A 261 57.82 -3.95 -58.71
C ASN A 261 58.86 -3.37 -57.75
N VAL A 262 59.98 -4.08 -57.61
CA VAL A 262 61.26 -3.53 -57.14
C VAL A 262 61.55 -2.27 -57.97
N SER A 263 61.68 -1.11 -57.31
CA SER A 263 61.92 0.17 -57.99
C SER A 263 63.10 0.04 -58.95
N LEU A 264 62.98 0.58 -60.17
CA LEU A 264 64.04 0.59 -61.18
C LEU A 264 65.39 1.07 -60.60
N VAL A 265 65.34 1.97 -59.60
CA VAL A 265 66.51 2.49 -58.89
C VAL A 265 67.13 1.43 -57.96
N GLN A 266 66.33 0.58 -57.31
CA GLN A 266 66.81 -0.55 -56.52
C GLN A 266 67.48 -1.61 -57.40
N THR A 267 66.93 -1.90 -58.58
CA THR A 267 67.55 -2.79 -59.58
C THR A 267 68.88 -2.22 -60.07
N ASN A 268 68.91 -0.95 -60.47
CA ASN A 268 70.14 -0.27 -60.90
C ASN A 268 71.22 -0.23 -59.80
N LEU A 269 70.83 -0.08 -58.52
CA LEU A 269 71.76 -0.13 -57.40
C LEU A 269 72.31 -1.55 -57.18
N ALA A 270 71.48 -2.58 -57.29
CA ALA A 270 71.91 -3.98 -57.20
C ALA A 270 72.90 -4.34 -58.32
N ASP A 271 72.59 -3.93 -59.55
CA ASP A 271 73.46 -4.13 -60.72
C ASP A 271 74.80 -3.37 -60.56
N ALA A 272 74.77 -2.11 -60.11
CA ALA A 272 75.96 -1.32 -59.87
C ALA A 272 76.85 -1.89 -58.74
N ASN A 273 76.24 -2.39 -57.65
CA ASN A 273 76.98 -3.09 -56.59
C ASN A 273 77.64 -4.37 -57.13
N THR A 274 76.95 -5.12 -57.99
CA THR A 274 77.50 -6.33 -58.63
C THR A 274 78.67 -5.99 -59.55
N ALA A 275 78.52 -4.97 -60.39
CA ALA A 275 79.59 -4.47 -61.26
C ALA A 275 80.80 -3.96 -60.47
N LEU A 276 80.58 -3.26 -59.35
CA LEU A 276 81.64 -2.81 -58.44
C LEU A 276 82.39 -4.01 -57.85
N ASN A 277 81.69 -5.03 -57.38
CA ASN A 277 82.31 -6.24 -56.84
C ASN A 277 83.18 -6.94 -57.91
N GLN A 278 82.69 -7.05 -59.14
CA GLN A 278 83.47 -7.61 -60.25
C GLN A 278 84.72 -6.76 -60.56
N ALA A 279 84.59 -5.43 -60.62
CA ALA A 279 85.71 -4.53 -60.85
C ALA A 279 86.75 -4.59 -59.72
N ARG A 280 86.30 -4.74 -58.47
CA ARG A 280 87.17 -4.91 -57.30
C ARG A 280 87.95 -6.21 -57.38
N THR A 281 87.30 -7.32 -57.73
CA THR A 281 87.97 -8.60 -57.98
C THR A 281 89.02 -8.49 -59.10
N GLN A 282 88.68 -7.82 -60.20
CA GLN A 282 89.60 -7.61 -61.31
C GLN A 282 90.81 -6.74 -60.89
N ARG A 283 90.57 -5.68 -60.12
CA ARG A 283 91.63 -4.83 -59.57
C ARG A 283 92.55 -5.63 -58.66
N ILE A 284 92.01 -6.43 -57.74
CA ILE A 284 92.79 -7.32 -56.86
C ILE A 284 93.66 -8.26 -57.70
N ALA A 285 93.09 -8.94 -58.70
CA ALA A 285 93.84 -9.85 -59.56
C ALA A 285 94.98 -9.15 -60.33
N THR A 286 94.73 -7.95 -60.87
CA THR A 286 95.78 -7.18 -61.58
C THR A 286 96.83 -6.56 -60.65
N GLU A 287 96.45 -6.16 -59.43
CA GLU A 287 97.38 -5.66 -58.41
C GLU A 287 98.36 -6.74 -58.00
N GLU A 288 97.87 -7.96 -57.75
CA GLU A 288 98.71 -9.11 -57.43
C GLU A 288 99.75 -9.39 -58.53
N LYS A 289 99.32 -9.41 -59.80
CA LYS A 289 100.24 -9.54 -60.94
C LYS A 289 101.26 -8.40 -61.01
N PHE A 290 100.84 -7.17 -60.77
CA PHE A 290 101.74 -6.01 -60.76
C PHE A 290 102.74 -6.05 -59.60
N ARG A 291 102.31 -6.47 -58.40
CA ARG A 291 103.15 -6.62 -57.21
C ARG A 291 104.25 -7.65 -57.45
N VAL A 292 103.88 -8.83 -57.97
CA VAL A 292 104.85 -9.88 -58.34
C VAL A 292 105.84 -9.36 -59.38
N ALA A 293 105.39 -8.56 -60.36
CA ALA A 293 106.26 -7.97 -61.37
C ALA A 293 107.23 -6.89 -60.85
N GLN A 294 106.95 -6.28 -59.68
CA GLN A 294 107.85 -5.33 -59.02
C GLN A 294 108.91 -6.01 -58.14
N SER A 295 108.57 -7.12 -57.47
CA SER A 295 109.46 -7.76 -56.49
C SER A 295 110.21 -8.99 -57.01
N GLY A 296 109.79 -9.57 -58.14
CA GLY A 296 110.35 -10.79 -58.71
C GLY A 296 111.52 -10.56 -59.67
N ASP A 297 112.33 -11.62 -59.82
CA ASP A 297 113.33 -11.68 -60.88
C ASP A 297 112.66 -11.46 -62.26
N SER A 298 113.31 -10.70 -63.13
CA SER A 298 112.72 -10.16 -64.37
C SER A 298 112.24 -11.25 -65.34
N LEU A 299 112.77 -12.47 -65.19
CA LEU A 299 112.48 -13.64 -66.03
C LEU A 299 111.45 -14.62 -65.42
N SER A 300 111.03 -14.42 -64.16
CA SER A 300 110.07 -15.31 -63.47
C SER A 300 108.63 -14.79 -63.47
N ILE A 301 108.37 -13.65 -64.11
CA ILE A 301 107.03 -13.06 -64.24
C ILE A 301 106.20 -13.93 -65.21
N PRO A 302 105.03 -14.48 -64.81
CA PRO A 302 104.21 -15.33 -65.69
C PRO A 302 103.84 -14.68 -67.03
N ASP A 303 103.42 -13.41 -67.02
CA ASP A 303 103.11 -12.66 -68.26
C ASP A 303 104.35 -12.44 -69.16
N VAL A 304 105.58 -12.49 -68.61
CA VAL A 304 106.83 -12.46 -69.38
C VAL A 304 107.13 -13.84 -69.98
N GLN A 305 106.88 -14.90 -69.22
CA GLN A 305 107.06 -16.29 -69.67
C GLN A 305 106.10 -16.67 -70.79
N GLU A 306 104.87 -16.13 -70.79
CA GLU A 306 103.87 -16.36 -71.85
C GLU A 306 104.12 -15.53 -73.12
N ASN A 307 104.99 -14.52 -73.07
CA ASN A 307 105.23 -13.64 -74.22
C ASN A 307 106.09 -14.33 -75.29
N SER A 308 105.49 -14.64 -76.43
CA SER A 308 106.13 -15.36 -77.54
C SER A 308 107.34 -14.61 -78.14
N TYR A 309 107.35 -13.28 -78.09
CA TYR A 309 108.48 -12.46 -78.54
C TYR A 309 109.67 -12.60 -77.58
N ILE A 310 109.43 -12.56 -76.27
CA ILE A 310 110.46 -12.78 -75.25
C ILE A 310 110.99 -14.20 -75.31
N GLN A 311 110.11 -15.21 -75.48
CA GLN A 311 110.54 -16.60 -75.71
C GLN A 311 111.38 -16.77 -76.98
N GLY A 312 111.08 -16.00 -78.03
CA GLY A 312 111.86 -15.94 -79.27
C GLY A 312 113.26 -15.37 -79.01
N LEU A 313 113.34 -14.22 -78.34
CA LEU A 313 114.61 -13.59 -77.96
C LEU A 313 115.43 -14.47 -77.00
N GLN A 314 114.81 -15.18 -76.06
CA GLN A 314 115.51 -16.13 -75.17
C GLN A 314 116.08 -17.31 -75.94
N ARG A 315 115.34 -17.86 -76.91
CA ARG A 315 115.84 -18.93 -77.80
C ARG A 315 116.99 -18.43 -78.64
N GLU A 316 116.87 -17.24 -79.25
CA GLU A 316 117.96 -16.65 -80.04
C GLU A 316 119.19 -16.36 -79.17
N ARG A 317 119.00 -15.82 -77.96
CA ARG A 317 120.07 -15.62 -76.97
C ARG A 317 120.74 -16.94 -76.61
N ALA A 318 119.97 -18.00 -76.36
CA ALA A 318 120.50 -19.32 -76.07
C ALA A 318 121.31 -19.88 -77.26
N THR A 319 120.81 -19.74 -78.49
CA THR A 319 121.53 -20.14 -79.72
C THR A 319 122.84 -19.36 -79.89
N VAL A 320 122.80 -18.03 -79.81
CA VAL A 320 124.00 -17.17 -79.94
C VAL A 320 124.98 -17.45 -78.81
N SER A 321 124.51 -17.70 -77.59
CA SER A 321 125.38 -18.08 -76.47
C SER A 321 126.04 -19.44 -76.65
N ALA A 322 125.32 -20.41 -77.22
CA ALA A 322 125.85 -21.74 -77.54
C ALA A 322 126.86 -21.69 -78.69
N ASP A 323 126.59 -20.89 -79.73
CA ASP A 323 127.52 -20.65 -80.83
C ASP A 323 128.78 -19.91 -80.34
N MET A 324 128.63 -18.91 -79.47
CA MET A 324 129.76 -18.22 -78.83
C MET A 324 130.60 -19.17 -77.96
N ALA A 325 129.97 -20.08 -77.21
CA ALA A 325 130.67 -21.08 -76.42
C ALA A 325 131.46 -22.07 -77.31
N ARG A 326 130.84 -22.51 -78.42
CA ARG A 326 131.49 -23.39 -79.41
C ARG A 326 132.69 -22.73 -80.09
N ASP A 327 132.53 -21.50 -80.55
CA ASP A 327 133.59 -20.75 -81.23
C ASP A 327 134.70 -20.28 -80.27
N GLY A 328 134.38 -20.12 -78.98
CA GLY A 328 135.33 -19.76 -77.92
C GLY A 328 136.38 -20.82 -77.61
N GLU A 329 136.15 -22.09 -77.95
CA GLU A 329 137.18 -23.14 -77.87
C GLU A 329 138.29 -22.94 -78.92
N ARG A 330 137.97 -22.26 -80.03
CA ARG A 330 138.84 -22.10 -81.19
C ARG A 330 139.42 -20.70 -81.33
N TYR A 331 138.70 -19.68 -80.87
CA TYR A 331 139.08 -18.28 -81.01
C TYR A 331 139.16 -17.59 -79.64
N LYS A 332 140.19 -16.75 -79.45
CA LYS A 332 140.28 -15.88 -78.27
C LYS A 332 139.20 -14.79 -78.34
N SER A 333 138.85 -14.24 -77.18
CA SER A 333 137.79 -13.22 -77.01
C SER A 333 137.92 -12.00 -77.92
N GLU A 334 139.14 -11.64 -78.35
CA GLU A 334 139.40 -10.47 -79.20
C GLU A 334 139.18 -10.72 -80.71
N HIS A 335 138.89 -11.96 -81.13
CA HIS A 335 138.69 -12.30 -82.53
C HIS A 335 137.40 -11.67 -83.11
N PRO A 336 137.39 -11.20 -84.38
CA PRO A 336 136.22 -10.53 -84.97
C PRO A 336 134.90 -11.30 -84.85
N VAL A 337 134.95 -12.64 -84.96
CA VAL A 337 133.77 -13.52 -84.81
C VAL A 337 133.24 -13.52 -83.37
N MET A 338 134.12 -13.54 -82.37
CA MET A 338 133.71 -13.49 -80.95
C MET A 338 133.13 -12.12 -80.57
N GLN A 339 133.71 -11.04 -81.11
CA GLN A 339 133.15 -9.69 -80.95
C GLN A 339 131.77 -9.55 -81.61
N GLN A 340 131.57 -10.17 -82.79
CA GLN A 340 130.27 -10.17 -83.46
C GLN A 340 129.21 -10.90 -82.63
N HIS A 341 129.53 -12.06 -82.05
CA HIS A 341 128.63 -12.78 -81.14
C HIS A 341 128.33 -11.97 -79.88
N GLN A 342 129.34 -11.32 -79.29
CA GLN A 342 129.16 -10.48 -78.10
C GLN A 342 128.28 -9.25 -78.37
N GLN A 343 128.47 -8.57 -79.50
CA GLN A 343 127.61 -7.46 -79.93
C GLN A 343 126.17 -7.93 -80.17
N ARG A 344 125.99 -9.10 -80.79
CA ARG A 344 124.67 -9.68 -81.02
C ARG A 344 123.99 -10.07 -79.72
N LEU A 345 124.72 -10.66 -78.76
CA LEU A 345 124.21 -10.98 -77.43
C LEU A 345 123.80 -9.72 -76.66
N GLN A 346 124.62 -8.66 -76.70
CA GLN A 346 124.28 -7.37 -76.09
C GLN A 346 123.03 -6.74 -76.72
N GLY A 347 122.89 -6.81 -78.05
CA GLY A 347 121.70 -6.35 -78.74
C GLY A 347 120.44 -7.10 -78.30
N ILE A 348 120.54 -8.44 -78.19
CA ILE A 348 119.45 -9.28 -77.70
C ILE A 348 119.14 -8.98 -76.23
N ASP A 349 120.14 -8.78 -75.37
CA ASP A 349 119.94 -8.42 -73.95
C ASP A 349 119.27 -7.05 -73.79
N GLN A 350 119.62 -6.06 -74.61
CA GLN A 350 118.95 -4.76 -74.64
C GLN A 350 117.49 -4.86 -75.11
N GLN A 351 117.24 -5.67 -76.15
CA GLN A 351 115.88 -5.95 -76.63
C GLN A 351 115.06 -6.69 -75.58
N LEU A 352 115.66 -7.65 -74.87
CA LEU A 352 115.02 -8.40 -73.80
C LEU A 352 114.71 -7.51 -72.59
N GLY A 353 115.63 -6.64 -72.19
CA GLY A 353 115.41 -5.66 -71.11
C GLY A 353 114.30 -4.65 -71.45
N SER A 354 114.25 -4.19 -72.71
CA SER A 354 113.19 -3.31 -73.20
C SER A 354 111.84 -4.04 -73.22
N ALA A 355 111.79 -5.26 -73.76
CA ALA A 355 110.57 -6.06 -73.81
C ALA A 355 110.02 -6.39 -72.41
N VAL A 356 110.88 -6.71 -71.43
CA VAL A 356 110.47 -6.92 -70.04
C VAL A 356 109.97 -5.62 -69.39
N SER A 357 110.62 -4.48 -69.65
CA SER A 357 110.18 -3.16 -69.18
C SER A 357 108.80 -2.80 -69.76
N ASP A 358 108.56 -3.10 -71.03
CA ASP A 358 107.27 -2.88 -71.69
C ASP A 358 106.18 -3.77 -71.08
N VAL A 359 106.48 -5.03 -70.76
CA VAL A 359 105.55 -5.92 -70.05
C VAL A 359 105.23 -5.36 -68.66
N ARG A 360 106.23 -4.94 -67.88
CA ARG A 360 106.01 -4.28 -66.57
C ARG A 360 105.18 -3.00 -66.70
N GLY A 361 105.45 -2.19 -67.73
CA GLY A 361 104.67 -1.00 -68.07
C GLY A 361 103.21 -1.33 -68.37
N SER A 362 102.98 -2.39 -69.15
CA SER A 362 101.64 -2.86 -69.50
C SER A 362 100.86 -3.38 -68.28
N LEU A 363 101.52 -4.08 -67.34
CA LEU A 363 100.92 -4.55 -66.10
C LEU A 363 100.54 -3.37 -65.19
N ARG A 364 101.40 -2.35 -65.09
CA ARG A 364 101.09 -1.10 -64.38
C ARG A 364 99.87 -0.41 -64.98
N GLN A 365 99.82 -0.31 -66.30
CA GLN A 365 98.68 0.30 -67.00
C GLN A 365 97.39 -0.48 -66.79
N ARG A 366 97.42 -1.82 -66.81
CA ARG A 366 96.28 -2.69 -66.51
C ARG A 366 95.77 -2.51 -65.08
N TYR A 367 96.67 -2.47 -64.09
CA TYR A 367 96.29 -2.20 -62.70
C TYR A 367 95.67 -0.81 -62.54
N GLN A 368 96.30 0.23 -63.09
CA GLN A 368 95.76 1.60 -63.03
C GLN A 368 94.40 1.73 -63.73
N ALA A 369 94.20 1.02 -64.85
CA ALA A 369 92.91 0.96 -65.53
C ALA A 369 91.84 0.28 -64.67
N ALA A 370 92.18 -0.85 -64.02
CA ALA A 370 91.27 -1.56 -63.11
C ALA A 370 90.92 -0.71 -61.87
N LEU A 371 91.90 -0.02 -61.27
CA LEU A 371 91.69 0.89 -60.13
C LEU A 371 90.78 2.06 -60.49
N ARG A 372 91.01 2.73 -61.63
CA ARG A 372 90.11 3.80 -62.10
C ARG A 372 88.69 3.30 -62.35
N ASN A 373 88.55 2.08 -62.87
CA ASN A 373 87.23 1.49 -63.09
C ASN A 373 86.50 1.20 -61.78
N GLU A 374 87.18 0.64 -60.77
CA GLU A 374 86.62 0.44 -59.43
C GLU A 374 86.20 1.77 -58.81
N GLN A 375 87.06 2.80 -58.82
CA GLN A 375 86.75 4.11 -58.24
C GLN A 375 85.54 4.77 -58.91
N ARG A 376 85.43 4.69 -60.25
CA ARG A 376 84.28 5.18 -61.01
C ARG A 376 82.99 4.47 -60.60
N LEU A 377 83.02 3.15 -60.50
CA LEU A 377 81.86 2.35 -60.09
C LEU A 377 81.50 2.58 -58.61
N ALA A 378 82.48 2.76 -57.73
CA ALA A 378 82.26 3.08 -56.33
C ALA A 378 81.58 4.46 -56.16
N ALA A 379 82.02 5.46 -56.92
CA ALA A 379 81.38 6.77 -56.96
C ALA A 379 79.95 6.69 -57.52
N GLN A 380 79.72 5.89 -58.56
CA GLN A 380 78.38 5.64 -59.13
C GLN A 380 77.45 4.99 -58.10
N VAL A 381 77.91 3.95 -57.39
CA VAL A 381 77.15 3.30 -56.31
C VAL A 381 76.85 4.28 -55.18
N ALA A 382 77.82 5.10 -54.74
CA ALA A 382 77.61 6.10 -53.70
C ALA A 382 76.56 7.14 -54.10
N SER A 383 76.62 7.63 -55.35
CA SER A 383 75.63 8.56 -55.90
C SER A 383 74.23 7.93 -55.99
N LEU A 384 74.13 6.68 -56.45
CA LEU A 384 72.86 5.95 -56.52
C LEU A 384 72.27 5.72 -55.13
N ARG A 385 73.08 5.35 -54.14
CA ARG A 385 72.64 5.20 -52.74
C ARG A 385 72.09 6.50 -52.15
N ALA A 386 72.79 7.61 -52.37
CA ALA A 386 72.33 8.92 -51.91
C ALA A 386 71.01 9.33 -52.58
N GLY A 387 70.86 9.08 -53.89
CA GLY A 387 69.62 9.30 -54.63
C GLY A 387 68.45 8.45 -54.10
N THR A 388 68.68 7.16 -53.83
CA THR A 388 67.63 6.26 -53.28
C THR A 388 67.16 6.67 -51.90
N ALA A 389 68.05 7.14 -51.02
CA ALA A 389 67.69 7.55 -49.67
C ALA A 389 66.79 8.80 -49.67
N ASN A 390 67.06 9.76 -50.56
CA ASN A 390 66.23 10.95 -50.72
C ASN A 390 64.85 10.59 -51.31
N GLU A 391 64.80 9.81 -52.39
CA GLU A 391 63.54 9.37 -53.01
C GLU A 391 62.69 8.56 -52.02
N GLN A 392 63.31 7.67 -51.23
CA GLN A 392 62.62 6.89 -50.21
C GLN A 392 62.06 7.76 -49.09
N SER A 393 62.81 8.76 -48.63
CA SER A 393 62.33 9.73 -47.63
C SER A 393 61.16 10.55 -48.17
N GLU A 394 61.23 10.96 -49.43
CA GLU A 394 60.17 11.69 -50.11
C GLU A 394 58.88 10.86 -50.22
N ARG A 395 58.99 9.58 -50.62
CA ARG A 395 57.87 8.63 -50.69
C ARG A 395 57.24 8.33 -49.32
N ILE A 396 58.04 8.20 -48.26
CA ILE A 396 57.53 7.96 -46.90
C ILE A 396 56.65 9.14 -46.46
N GLN A 397 57.12 10.37 -46.66
CA GLN A 397 56.34 11.56 -46.31
C GLN A 397 55.07 11.68 -47.15
N TYR A 398 55.12 11.34 -48.46
CA TYR A 398 53.93 11.26 -49.29
C TYR A 398 52.91 10.25 -48.74
N ASN A 399 53.34 9.04 -48.39
CA ASN A 399 52.46 8.00 -47.83
C ASN A 399 51.84 8.40 -46.48
N ILE A 400 52.53 9.22 -45.67
CA ILE A 400 51.98 9.79 -44.44
C ILE A 400 50.84 10.76 -44.77
N LEU A 401 51.06 11.68 -45.72
CA LEU A 401 50.05 12.65 -46.16
C LEU A 401 48.86 11.95 -46.84
N GLU A 402 49.10 10.92 -47.64
CA GLU A 402 48.06 10.08 -48.23
C GLU A 402 47.21 9.39 -47.16
N ARG A 403 47.84 8.80 -46.14
CA ARG A 403 47.12 8.16 -45.04
C ARG A 403 46.33 9.17 -44.21
N GLU A 404 46.87 10.35 -43.98
CA GLU A 404 46.19 11.43 -43.27
C GLU A 404 44.95 11.90 -44.05
N ALA A 405 45.10 12.16 -45.36
CA ALA A 405 43.99 12.51 -46.25
C ALA A 405 42.94 11.39 -46.31
N GLY A 406 43.35 10.13 -46.42
CA GLY A 406 42.46 8.97 -46.40
C GLY A 406 41.70 8.81 -45.08
N THR A 407 42.35 9.07 -43.95
CA THR A 407 41.71 9.03 -42.62
C THR A 407 40.69 10.15 -42.47
N ASN A 408 41.04 11.37 -42.87
CA ASN A 408 40.10 12.50 -42.86
C ASN A 408 38.91 12.27 -43.80
N ARG A 409 39.13 11.60 -44.95
CA ARG A 409 38.06 11.25 -45.89
C ARG A 409 37.10 10.25 -45.27
N ALA A 410 37.62 9.18 -44.68
CA ALA A 410 36.79 8.18 -43.99
C ALA A 410 35.98 8.80 -42.84
N MET A 411 36.57 9.72 -42.07
CA MET A 411 35.86 10.43 -41.00
C MET A 411 34.76 11.35 -41.56
N TYR A 412 35.05 12.12 -42.63
CA TYR A 412 34.07 12.95 -43.30
C TYR A 412 32.90 12.12 -43.84
N ASP A 413 33.18 11.00 -44.52
CA ASP A 413 32.16 10.11 -45.08
C ASP A 413 31.29 9.48 -43.99
N ALA A 414 31.90 9.06 -42.87
CA ALA A 414 31.17 8.52 -41.71
C ALA A 414 30.25 9.59 -41.08
N LEU A 415 30.75 10.81 -40.88
CA LEU A 415 29.94 11.93 -40.40
C LEU A 415 28.82 12.29 -41.38
N LEU A 416 29.10 12.29 -42.68
CA LEU A 416 28.11 12.55 -43.73
C LEU A 416 27.02 11.48 -43.74
N GLN A 417 27.38 10.21 -43.58
CA GLN A 417 26.42 9.12 -43.48
C GLN A 417 25.53 9.29 -42.25
N ARG A 418 26.10 9.54 -41.07
CA ARG A 418 25.30 9.80 -39.85
C ARG A 418 24.43 11.04 -39.99
N PHE A 419 24.92 12.10 -40.62
CA PHE A 419 24.12 13.29 -40.92
C PHE A 419 22.93 12.96 -41.81
N LYS A 420 23.11 12.16 -42.87
CA LYS A 420 22.03 11.72 -43.76
C LYS A 420 20.98 10.88 -43.01
N GLU A 421 21.40 9.96 -42.15
CA GLU A 421 20.52 9.13 -41.34
C GLU A 421 19.70 9.94 -40.31
N VAL A 422 20.36 10.85 -39.58
CA VAL A 422 19.69 11.77 -38.63
C VAL A 422 18.75 12.72 -39.37
N SER A 423 19.14 13.21 -40.56
CA SER A 423 18.30 14.10 -41.37
C SER A 423 17.08 13.39 -41.96
N ALA A 424 17.24 12.14 -42.40
CA ALA A 424 16.13 11.31 -42.89
C ALA A 424 15.14 10.96 -41.77
N SER A 425 15.64 10.58 -40.59
CA SER A 425 14.80 10.26 -39.43
C SER A 425 14.13 11.49 -38.81
N ALA A 426 14.78 12.66 -38.82
CA ALA A 426 14.17 13.91 -38.36
C ALA A 426 12.89 14.27 -39.15
N GLY A 427 12.79 13.87 -40.42
CA GLY A 427 11.58 14.04 -41.23
C GLY A 427 10.42 13.10 -40.87
N VAL A 428 10.69 11.98 -40.18
CA VAL A 428 9.72 10.97 -39.76
C VAL A 428 9.73 10.86 -38.24
N THR A 429 9.40 11.95 -37.55
CA THR A 429 9.28 11.91 -36.09
C THR A 429 8.01 11.15 -35.71
N THR A 430 8.09 9.85 -35.46
CA THR A 430 6.96 9.08 -34.96
C THR A 430 6.64 9.48 -33.53
N ASN A 431 5.44 10.01 -33.32
CA ASN A 431 4.94 10.32 -32.01
C ASN A 431 4.57 9.02 -31.28
N ASN A 432 5.31 8.68 -30.23
CA ASN A 432 5.10 7.48 -29.43
C ASN A 432 4.00 7.66 -28.37
N ILE A 433 3.32 8.81 -28.37
CA ILE A 433 2.19 9.10 -27.49
C ILE A 433 0.99 9.41 -28.37
N SER A 434 -0.02 8.54 -28.33
CA SER A 434 -1.25 8.73 -29.09
C SER A 434 -2.42 8.96 -28.15
N MET A 435 -3.35 9.80 -28.56
CA MET A 435 -4.61 10.00 -27.85
C MET A 435 -5.55 8.87 -28.23
N VAL A 436 -6.05 8.12 -27.25
CA VAL A 436 -7.00 7.02 -27.46
C VAL A 436 -8.41 7.59 -27.40
N ASP A 437 -8.80 8.14 -26.25
CA ASP A 437 -10.09 8.82 -26.07
C ASP A 437 -9.92 10.26 -25.57
N ARG A 438 -10.75 11.15 -26.11
CA ARG A 438 -10.90 12.52 -25.59
C ARG A 438 -11.73 12.54 -24.32
N ALA A 439 -11.39 13.45 -23.42
CA ALA A 439 -12.20 13.73 -22.25
C ALA A 439 -13.57 14.27 -22.66
N LYS A 440 -14.63 13.52 -22.32
CA LYS A 440 -16.02 13.92 -22.54
C LYS A 440 -16.54 14.72 -21.36
N VAL A 441 -17.53 15.59 -21.61
CA VAL A 441 -18.23 16.31 -20.54
C VAL A 441 -18.95 15.29 -19.65
N PRO A 442 -18.66 15.23 -18.35
CA PRO A 442 -19.26 14.25 -17.45
C PRO A 442 -20.76 14.52 -17.28
N GLY A 443 -21.57 13.47 -17.37
CA GLY A 443 -23.03 13.56 -17.24
C GLY A 443 -23.54 13.67 -15.79
N GLY A 444 -22.66 13.50 -14.79
CA GLY A 444 -22.99 13.59 -13.38
C GLY A 444 -21.80 14.06 -12.54
N ALA A 445 -22.08 14.53 -11.32
CA ALA A 445 -21.04 14.97 -10.40
C ALA A 445 -20.23 13.78 -9.89
N PHE A 446 -18.91 13.93 -9.83
CA PHE A 446 -17.97 12.98 -9.22
C PHE A 446 -18.06 13.02 -7.69
N SER A 447 -18.30 14.21 -7.12
CA SER A 447 -18.53 14.41 -5.68
C SER A 447 -19.60 15.49 -5.49
N PRO A 448 -20.50 15.37 -4.50
CA PRO A 448 -20.59 14.31 -3.49
C PRO A 448 -21.22 13.01 -4.02
N ASN A 449 -20.83 11.86 -3.46
CA ASN A 449 -21.48 10.57 -3.75
C ASN A 449 -22.76 10.43 -2.91
N PRO A 450 -23.97 10.58 -3.50
CA PRO A 450 -25.21 10.61 -2.73
C PRO A 450 -25.43 9.29 -1.99
N LEU A 451 -25.11 8.15 -2.60
CA LEU A 451 -25.18 6.83 -1.97
C LEU A 451 -24.28 6.72 -0.73
N PHE A 452 -23.05 7.21 -0.81
CA PHE A 452 -22.10 7.16 0.29
C PHE A 452 -22.52 8.06 1.46
N ASN A 453 -22.92 9.30 1.16
CA ASN A 453 -23.40 10.24 2.18
C ASN A 453 -24.67 9.73 2.86
N MET A 454 -25.59 9.12 2.12
CA MET A 454 -26.80 8.52 2.67
C MET A 454 -26.50 7.31 3.55
N ALA A 455 -25.53 6.47 3.16
CA ALA A 455 -25.08 5.36 4.00
C ALA A 455 -24.47 5.86 5.32
N LEU A 456 -23.65 6.93 5.26
CA LEU A 456 -23.07 7.56 6.44
C LEU A 456 -24.14 8.18 7.35
N ALA A 457 -25.12 8.87 6.76
CA ALA A 457 -26.25 9.45 7.48
C ALA A 457 -27.13 8.39 8.15
N LEU A 458 -27.40 7.28 7.47
CA LEU A 458 -28.13 6.13 8.03
C LEU A 458 -27.37 5.54 9.23
N PHE A 459 -26.07 5.32 9.08
CA PHE A 459 -25.23 4.78 10.15
C PHE A 459 -25.21 5.72 11.36
N GLY A 460 -25.03 7.03 11.14
CA GLY A 460 -25.10 8.04 12.21
C GLY A 460 -26.47 8.06 12.89
N GLY A 461 -27.56 7.96 12.13
CA GLY A 461 -28.93 7.89 12.67
C GLY A 461 -29.19 6.63 13.51
N LEU A 462 -28.72 5.47 13.05
CA LEU A 462 -28.81 4.21 13.81
C LEU A 462 -28.02 4.28 15.12
N LEU A 463 -26.81 4.86 15.08
CA LEU A 463 -25.98 5.03 16.27
C LEU A 463 -26.65 5.96 17.28
N LEU A 464 -27.17 7.10 16.83
CA LEU A 464 -27.92 8.03 17.70
C LEU A 464 -29.18 7.37 18.28
N ALA A 465 -29.92 6.60 17.48
CA ALA A 465 -31.09 5.86 17.95
C ALA A 465 -30.72 4.81 19.01
N ALA A 466 -29.61 4.08 18.80
CA ALA A 466 -29.10 3.10 19.77
C ALA A 466 -28.70 3.76 21.09
N VAL A 467 -27.94 4.87 21.03
CA VAL A 467 -27.56 5.66 22.21
C VAL A 467 -28.80 6.17 22.94
N TYR A 468 -29.79 6.70 22.22
CA TYR A 468 -31.04 7.17 22.82
C TYR A 468 -31.79 6.06 23.55
N VAL A 469 -31.96 4.89 22.91
CA VAL A 469 -32.66 3.76 23.52
C VAL A 469 -31.90 3.27 24.75
N PHE A 470 -30.59 3.15 24.67
CA PHE A 470 -29.76 2.73 25.79
C PHE A 470 -29.86 3.69 26.97
N LEU A 471 -29.71 5.00 26.72
CA LEU A 471 -29.75 6.02 27.78
C LEU A 471 -31.15 6.10 28.42
N ARG A 472 -32.20 5.98 27.61
CA ARG A 472 -33.58 5.95 28.09
C ARG A 472 -33.87 4.69 28.92
N GLU A 473 -33.36 3.53 28.51
CA GLU A 473 -33.51 2.28 29.27
C GLU A 473 -32.76 2.35 30.59
N PHE A 474 -31.56 2.95 30.61
CA PHE A 474 -30.75 3.08 31.83
C PHE A 474 -31.37 4.01 32.89
N ILE A 475 -32.23 4.95 32.47
CA ILE A 475 -32.94 5.88 33.36
C ILE A 475 -34.29 5.31 33.84
N ASP A 476 -34.85 4.29 33.16
CA ASP A 476 -36.18 3.73 33.45
C ASP A 476 -36.11 2.60 34.49
N ASP A 477 -36.32 2.94 35.76
CA ASP A 477 -36.15 2.02 36.92
C ASP A 477 -37.46 1.39 37.44
N ALA A 478 -38.45 1.20 36.57
CA ALA A 478 -39.75 0.62 36.96
C ALA A 478 -39.77 -0.91 36.85
N ALA A 479 -40.35 -1.60 37.85
CA ALA A 479 -40.59 -3.05 37.78
C ALA A 479 -41.72 -3.35 36.77
N ARG A 480 -41.43 -4.13 35.72
CA ARG A 480 -42.37 -4.35 34.60
C ARG A 480 -42.59 -5.81 34.26
N THR A 481 -41.68 -6.68 34.69
CA THR A 481 -41.71 -8.11 34.41
C THR A 481 -41.82 -8.92 35.71
N PRO A 482 -42.39 -10.15 35.66
CA PRO A 482 -42.36 -11.07 36.81
C PRO A 482 -40.95 -11.29 37.36
N GLU A 483 -39.96 -11.36 36.48
CA GLU A 483 -38.54 -11.52 36.82
C GLU A 483 -38.02 -10.31 37.61
N ASP A 484 -38.47 -9.09 37.29
CA ASP A 484 -38.09 -7.89 38.07
C ASP A 484 -38.53 -7.98 39.54
N VAL A 485 -39.61 -8.72 39.85
CA VAL A 485 -40.08 -8.92 41.24
C VAL A 485 -39.09 -9.79 42.01
N THR A 486 -38.60 -10.88 41.42
CA THR A 486 -37.63 -11.76 42.06
C THR A 486 -36.24 -11.14 42.07
N ASP A 487 -35.74 -10.69 40.92
CA ASP A 487 -34.37 -10.22 40.73
C ASP A 487 -34.11 -8.87 41.41
N ARG A 488 -35.08 -7.94 41.33
CA ARG A 488 -34.89 -6.57 41.83
C ARG A 488 -35.50 -6.34 43.21
N LEU A 489 -36.67 -6.90 43.51
CA LEU A 489 -37.30 -6.72 44.83
C LEU A 489 -36.88 -7.80 45.84
N GLY A 490 -36.32 -8.92 45.37
CA GLY A 490 -35.86 -10.01 46.23
C GLY A 490 -37.01 -10.69 46.98
N LEU A 491 -38.21 -10.71 46.40
CA LEU A 491 -39.40 -11.37 46.97
C LEU A 491 -39.82 -12.56 46.10
N PRO A 492 -40.39 -13.61 46.70
CA PRO A 492 -41.08 -14.66 45.95
C PRO A 492 -42.19 -14.06 45.08
N PHE A 493 -42.24 -14.44 43.81
CA PHE A 493 -43.28 -14.00 42.89
C PHE A 493 -44.52 -14.89 43.03
N LEU A 494 -45.66 -14.30 43.39
CA LEU A 494 -46.91 -15.04 43.63
C LEU A 494 -47.79 -15.16 42.39
N GLY A 495 -47.77 -14.13 41.53
CA GLY A 495 -48.59 -14.06 40.34
C GLY A 495 -48.75 -12.64 39.80
N THR A 496 -49.33 -12.56 38.60
CA THR A 496 -49.68 -11.30 37.93
C THR A 496 -51.18 -11.08 37.96
N VAL A 497 -51.61 -9.83 38.10
CA VAL A 497 -53.00 -9.42 37.88
C VAL A 497 -53.03 -8.52 36.64
N PRO A 498 -53.80 -8.88 35.59
CA PRO A 498 -53.83 -8.12 34.35
C PRO A 498 -54.42 -6.73 34.55
N LYS A 499 -54.03 -5.79 33.69
CA LYS A 499 -54.61 -4.44 33.69
C LYS A 499 -56.08 -4.49 33.24
N LEU A 500 -56.98 -4.27 34.20
CA LEU A 500 -58.42 -4.14 33.94
C LEU A 500 -58.74 -2.80 33.28
N ALA A 501 -59.72 -2.78 32.38
CA ALA A 501 -60.26 -1.54 31.83
C ALA A 501 -61.07 -0.81 32.92
N SER A 502 -60.79 0.47 33.13
CA SER A 502 -61.37 1.27 34.22
C SER A 502 -62.91 1.41 34.09
N GLY A 503 -63.67 1.09 35.14
CA GLY A 503 -65.13 1.35 35.22
C GLY A 503 -65.89 0.45 36.21
N GLU A 504 -67.22 0.61 36.27
CA GLU A 504 -68.17 -0.22 37.07
C GLU A 504 -68.11 -1.73 36.74
N GLY A 505 -67.40 -2.11 35.67
CA GLY A 505 -67.22 -3.50 35.23
C GLY A 505 -66.15 -4.31 35.96
N ILE A 506 -65.36 -3.74 36.89
CA ILE A 506 -64.30 -4.48 37.61
C ILE A 506 -64.89 -5.61 38.47
N VAL A 507 -65.98 -5.32 39.19
CA VAL A 507 -66.65 -6.31 40.07
C VAL A 507 -67.39 -7.35 39.23
N ALA A 508 -67.99 -6.93 38.11
CA ALA A 508 -68.69 -7.79 37.16
C ALA A 508 -67.76 -8.73 36.37
N GLU A 509 -66.56 -8.27 35.99
CA GLU A 509 -65.57 -9.11 35.33
C GLU A 509 -64.98 -10.16 36.30
N LEU A 510 -64.89 -9.82 37.60
CA LEU A 510 -64.57 -10.79 38.64
C LEU A 510 -65.75 -11.73 38.96
N GLU A 511 -66.99 -11.35 38.62
CA GLU A 511 -68.19 -12.17 38.81
C GLU A 511 -68.24 -13.38 37.89
N ASP A 512 -67.71 -13.25 36.68
CA ASP A 512 -67.56 -14.38 35.78
C ASP A 512 -66.38 -15.29 36.23
N PRO A 513 -66.64 -16.56 36.62
CA PRO A 513 -65.59 -17.50 36.98
C PRO A 513 -64.63 -17.84 35.83
N LYS A 514 -65.02 -17.61 34.57
CA LYS A 514 -64.23 -17.93 33.37
C LYS A 514 -63.44 -16.72 32.83
N SER A 515 -63.52 -15.57 33.48
CA SER A 515 -62.80 -14.39 33.05
C SER A 515 -61.29 -14.51 33.31
N GLY A 516 -60.48 -13.86 32.47
CA GLY A 516 -59.03 -13.78 32.65
C GLY A 516 -58.59 -13.30 34.04
N PRO A 517 -59.23 -12.27 34.65
CA PRO A 517 -58.93 -11.85 36.02
C PRO A 517 -59.28 -12.90 37.08
N SER A 518 -60.40 -13.62 36.95
CA SER A 518 -60.77 -14.70 37.89
C SER A 518 -59.74 -15.83 37.90
N GLU A 519 -59.20 -16.19 36.73
CA GLU A 519 -58.14 -17.21 36.62
C GLU A 519 -56.82 -16.75 37.26
N SER A 520 -56.45 -15.47 37.10
CA SER A 520 -55.28 -14.90 37.80
C SER A 520 -55.42 -14.97 39.33
N PHE A 521 -56.61 -14.72 39.88
CA PHE A 521 -56.85 -14.85 41.32
C PHE A 521 -56.91 -16.32 41.79
N ALA A 522 -57.39 -17.24 40.95
CA ALA A 522 -57.32 -18.67 41.23
C ALA A 522 -55.87 -19.18 41.28
N ALA A 523 -55.01 -18.70 40.38
CA ALA A 523 -53.57 -18.97 40.41
C ALA A 523 -52.92 -18.38 41.68
N LEU A 524 -53.23 -17.13 42.03
CA LEU A 524 -52.75 -16.49 43.27
C LEU A 524 -53.17 -17.27 44.52
N ARG A 525 -54.43 -17.72 44.60
CA ARG A 525 -54.91 -18.58 45.70
C ARG A 525 -54.10 -19.87 45.81
N THR A 526 -53.82 -20.52 44.68
CA THR A 526 -52.99 -21.74 44.65
C THR A 526 -51.57 -21.44 45.14
N SER A 527 -50.93 -20.38 44.67
CA SER A 527 -49.60 -19.96 45.12
C SER A 527 -49.57 -19.68 46.63
N LEU A 528 -50.57 -18.99 47.16
CA LEU A 528 -50.69 -18.70 48.59
C LEU A 528 -50.90 -19.98 49.43
N GLY A 529 -51.73 -20.91 48.96
CA GLY A 529 -51.95 -22.19 49.63
C GLY A 529 -50.70 -23.07 49.70
N LEU A 530 -49.76 -22.91 48.77
CA LEU A 530 -48.47 -23.63 48.77
C LEU A 530 -47.42 -23.01 49.72
N LEU A 531 -47.57 -21.74 50.08
CA LEU A 531 -46.63 -21.03 50.95
C LEU A 531 -46.88 -21.29 52.43
N SER A 532 -48.12 -21.57 52.83
CA SER A 532 -48.46 -21.82 54.23
C SER A 532 -48.67 -23.32 54.49
N ALA A 533 -47.70 -23.95 55.15
CA ALA A 533 -47.81 -25.34 55.63
C ALA A 533 -48.74 -25.50 56.85
N GLU A 534 -48.97 -24.41 57.59
CA GLU A 534 -49.75 -24.38 58.84
C GLU A 534 -51.16 -23.77 58.67
N GLY A 535 -51.51 -23.30 57.46
CA GLY A 535 -52.79 -22.66 57.13
C GLY A 535 -52.75 -21.13 57.15
N LEU A 536 -53.59 -20.48 56.33
CA LEU A 536 -53.65 -19.02 56.18
C LEU A 536 -54.69 -18.42 57.14
N SER A 537 -54.41 -18.38 58.45
CA SER A 537 -55.38 -17.84 59.43
C SER A 537 -55.59 -16.33 59.29
N SER A 538 -54.51 -15.57 59.12
CA SER A 538 -54.55 -14.11 58.95
C SER A 538 -53.56 -13.61 57.88
N LEU A 539 -54.07 -12.85 56.91
CA LEU A 539 -53.31 -12.37 55.75
C LEU A 539 -53.42 -10.85 55.61
N LEU A 540 -52.29 -10.15 55.67
CA LEU A 540 -52.19 -8.72 55.38
C LEU A 540 -51.84 -8.49 53.91
N ILE A 541 -52.59 -7.61 53.24
CA ILE A 541 -52.27 -7.16 51.89
C ILE A 541 -51.89 -5.69 51.94
N THR A 542 -50.69 -5.37 51.48
CA THR A 542 -50.17 -3.99 51.49
C THR A 542 -49.41 -3.69 50.20
N SER A 543 -48.92 -2.45 50.06
CA SER A 543 -48.22 -1.95 48.88
C SER A 543 -47.18 -0.90 49.27
N SER A 544 -46.32 -0.52 48.33
CA SER A 544 -45.34 0.54 48.57
C SER A 544 -46.01 1.91 48.67
N GLN A 545 -47.03 2.14 47.84
CA GLN A 545 -47.66 3.44 47.62
C GLN A 545 -49.17 3.31 47.38
N GLN A 546 -49.86 4.44 47.49
CA GLN A 546 -51.28 4.48 47.18
C GLN A 546 -51.54 4.18 45.69
N SER A 547 -52.71 3.58 45.43
CA SER A 547 -53.25 3.30 44.09
C SER A 547 -52.54 2.18 43.32
N GLU A 548 -51.69 1.37 43.96
CA GLU A 548 -51.11 0.15 43.38
C GLU A 548 -52.12 -1.02 43.30
N GLY A 549 -53.31 -0.85 43.87
CA GLY A 549 -54.44 -1.80 43.76
C GLY A 549 -54.50 -2.90 44.82
N LYS A 550 -53.88 -2.67 46.00
CA LYS A 550 -53.97 -3.52 47.19
C LYS A 550 -55.38 -4.02 47.51
N SER A 551 -56.37 -3.12 47.52
CA SER A 551 -57.76 -3.41 47.90
C SER A 551 -58.48 -4.27 46.86
N LEU A 552 -58.15 -4.09 45.57
CA LEU A 552 -58.63 -4.96 44.49
C LEU A 552 -58.03 -6.35 44.60
N VAL A 553 -56.72 -6.45 44.89
CA VAL A 553 -56.03 -7.73 45.08
C VAL A 553 -56.59 -8.46 46.31
N ALA A 554 -56.84 -7.73 47.40
CA ALA A 554 -57.47 -8.28 48.60
C ALA A 554 -58.87 -8.82 48.33
N TYR A 555 -59.69 -8.05 47.63
CA TYR A 555 -61.02 -8.50 47.20
C TYR A 555 -60.94 -9.75 46.31
N GLY A 556 -60.08 -9.75 45.29
CA GLY A 556 -59.96 -10.85 44.34
C GLY A 556 -59.47 -12.16 44.99
N ILE A 557 -58.50 -12.08 45.91
CA ILE A 557 -58.04 -13.24 46.68
C ILE A 557 -59.15 -13.74 47.60
N ALA A 558 -59.79 -12.86 48.37
CA ALA A 558 -60.87 -13.22 49.29
C ALA A 558 -62.01 -13.95 48.58
N ARG A 559 -62.40 -13.42 47.42
CA ARG A 559 -63.42 -14.01 46.56
C ARG A 559 -63.00 -15.38 46.01
N SER A 560 -61.76 -15.51 45.55
CA SER A 560 -61.27 -16.79 45.04
C SER A 560 -61.25 -17.88 46.13
N MET A 561 -60.94 -17.51 47.37
CA MET A 561 -60.97 -18.43 48.53
C MET A 561 -62.41 -18.79 48.92
N ALA A 562 -63.33 -17.82 48.96
CA ALA A 562 -64.75 -18.05 49.25
C ALA A 562 -65.41 -18.98 48.22
N ARG A 563 -65.09 -18.81 46.93
CA ARG A 563 -65.52 -19.71 45.84
C ARG A 563 -64.99 -21.14 45.99
N ALA A 564 -63.84 -21.31 46.62
CA ALA A 564 -63.27 -22.62 46.93
C ALA A 564 -63.92 -23.28 48.16
N GLY A 565 -64.93 -22.65 48.76
CA GLY A 565 -65.70 -23.17 49.90
C GLY A 565 -65.16 -22.76 51.28
N GLN A 566 -64.11 -21.95 51.35
CA GLN A 566 -63.57 -21.44 52.62
C GLN A 566 -64.44 -20.31 53.16
N LYS A 567 -64.68 -20.26 54.46
CA LYS A 567 -65.31 -19.10 55.13
C LYS A 567 -64.28 -17.98 55.26
N VAL A 568 -64.45 -16.92 54.48
CA VAL A 568 -63.52 -15.81 54.42
C VAL A 568 -64.12 -14.55 55.02
N LEU A 569 -63.34 -13.86 55.85
CA LEU A 569 -63.64 -12.52 56.32
C LEU A 569 -62.62 -11.54 55.73
N ILE A 570 -63.09 -10.49 55.06
CA ILE A 570 -62.23 -9.37 54.64
C ILE A 570 -62.45 -8.17 55.56
N VAL A 571 -61.37 -7.55 56.02
CA VAL A 571 -61.39 -6.42 56.97
C VAL A 571 -60.70 -5.22 56.34
N ASP A 572 -61.38 -4.07 56.27
CA ASP A 572 -60.77 -2.81 55.84
C ASP A 572 -59.96 -2.21 56.99
N SER A 573 -58.67 -2.53 57.02
CA SER A 573 -57.72 -2.08 58.05
C SER A 573 -56.95 -0.81 57.65
N ASP A 574 -57.23 -0.25 56.46
CA ASP A 574 -56.76 1.07 56.04
C ASP A 574 -57.67 2.16 56.64
N LEU A 575 -57.50 2.41 57.93
CA LEU A 575 -58.26 3.41 58.69
C LEU A 575 -57.93 4.86 58.28
N ARG A 576 -57.09 5.08 57.27
CA ARG A 576 -56.76 6.42 56.74
C ARG A 576 -57.48 6.71 55.43
N ARG A 577 -57.44 5.76 54.49
CA ARG A 577 -58.09 5.88 53.19
C ARG A 577 -58.83 4.58 52.85
N PRO A 578 -59.91 4.28 53.61
CA PRO A 578 -60.66 3.04 53.42
C PRO A 578 -61.28 3.02 52.03
N SER A 579 -61.29 1.84 51.41
CA SER A 579 -61.74 1.71 50.02
C SER A 579 -62.60 0.48 49.76
N LEU A 580 -62.63 -0.49 50.68
CA LEU A 580 -63.45 -1.68 50.50
C LEU A 580 -64.95 -1.35 50.52
N HIS A 581 -65.39 -0.37 51.32
CA HIS A 581 -66.79 0.07 51.33
C HIS A 581 -67.28 0.51 49.93
N GLN A 582 -66.40 1.10 49.12
CA GLN A 582 -66.70 1.49 47.73
C GLN A 582 -66.69 0.29 46.77
N VAL A 583 -65.77 -0.66 46.99
CA VAL A 583 -65.69 -1.90 46.20
C VAL A 583 -66.92 -2.77 46.40
N PHE A 584 -67.43 -2.85 47.63
CA PHE A 584 -68.59 -3.68 47.99
C PHE A 584 -69.93 -2.94 47.97
N GLY A 585 -69.94 -1.61 47.82
CA GLY A 585 -71.16 -0.81 47.80
C GLY A 585 -71.89 -0.76 49.15
N VAL A 586 -71.16 -0.78 50.26
CA VAL A 586 -71.72 -0.82 51.63
C VAL A 586 -71.45 0.46 52.42
N SER A 587 -72.24 0.74 53.46
CA SER A 587 -71.97 1.87 54.37
C SER A 587 -70.72 1.63 55.23
N ARG A 588 -70.07 2.71 55.65
CA ARG A 588 -68.90 2.71 56.56
C ARG A 588 -69.20 3.30 57.94
N ASP A 589 -70.49 3.44 58.30
CA ASP A 589 -70.90 4.07 59.56
C ASP A 589 -70.51 3.25 60.79
N ILE A 590 -70.47 1.93 60.65
CA ILE A 590 -70.08 0.96 61.68
C ILE A 590 -69.02 0.03 61.08
N GLY A 591 -67.95 -0.27 61.81
CA GLY A 591 -66.90 -1.17 61.33
C GLY A 591 -65.75 -1.34 62.32
N LEU A 592 -64.55 -1.66 61.81
CA LEU A 592 -63.35 -1.98 62.60
C LEU A 592 -63.08 -0.96 63.71
N THR A 593 -63.21 0.34 63.43
CA THR A 593 -62.98 1.39 64.43
C THR A 593 -63.93 1.28 65.63
N ASN A 594 -65.20 0.94 65.41
CA ASN A 594 -66.18 0.75 66.50
C ASN A 594 -65.88 -0.50 67.33
N ILE A 595 -65.37 -1.56 66.69
CA ILE A 595 -64.93 -2.78 67.37
C ILE A 595 -63.73 -2.49 68.28
N LEU A 596 -62.70 -1.83 67.73
CA LEU A 596 -61.47 -1.53 68.47
C LEU A 596 -61.68 -0.53 69.61
N THR A 597 -62.76 0.27 69.55
CA THR A 597 -63.18 1.19 70.62
C THR A 597 -64.23 0.60 71.56
N ARG A 598 -64.60 -0.68 71.39
CA ARG A 598 -65.62 -1.42 72.18
C ARG A 598 -67.02 -0.79 72.17
N GLN A 599 -67.37 -0.09 71.09
CA GLN A 599 -68.71 0.46 70.90
C GLN A 599 -69.71 -0.59 70.37
N ASN A 600 -69.19 -1.60 69.65
CA ASN A 600 -69.97 -2.69 69.06
C ASN A 600 -69.20 -4.00 69.17
N GLU A 601 -69.92 -5.12 69.28
CA GLU A 601 -69.33 -6.46 69.10
C GLU A 601 -69.09 -6.72 67.61
N TRP A 602 -68.09 -7.54 67.28
CA TRP A 602 -67.70 -7.73 65.88
C TRP A 602 -68.81 -8.37 65.05
N GLN A 603 -69.61 -9.26 65.64
CA GLN A 603 -70.74 -9.95 64.99
C GLN A 603 -71.79 -8.95 64.46
N ASP A 604 -72.00 -7.85 65.17
CA ASP A 604 -72.97 -6.80 64.80
C ASP A 604 -72.46 -5.88 63.68
N THR A 605 -71.16 -5.94 63.38
CA THR A 605 -70.50 -5.10 62.37
C THR A 605 -70.21 -5.85 61.06
N VAL A 606 -70.42 -7.16 61.04
CA VAL A 606 -70.21 -8.00 59.86
C VAL A 606 -71.31 -7.75 58.83
N VAL A 607 -70.89 -7.44 57.61
CA VAL A 607 -71.76 -7.33 56.45
C VAL A 607 -71.53 -8.53 55.54
N LYS A 608 -72.57 -9.32 55.30
CA LYS A 608 -72.50 -10.44 54.36
C LYS A 608 -72.36 -9.93 52.94
N ALA A 609 -71.21 -10.17 52.32
CA ALA A 609 -70.93 -9.70 50.97
C ALA A 609 -71.38 -10.72 49.91
N GLN A 610 -70.98 -11.99 50.07
CA GLN A 610 -71.35 -13.11 49.18
C GLN A 610 -71.43 -14.42 49.98
N GLU A 611 -71.76 -15.54 49.31
CA GLU A 611 -71.66 -16.85 49.95
C GLU A 611 -70.21 -17.13 50.37
N ASN A 612 -70.02 -17.51 51.64
CA ASN A 612 -68.72 -17.72 52.28
C ASN A 612 -67.76 -16.51 52.29
N LEU A 613 -68.26 -15.30 52.02
CA LEU A 613 -67.46 -14.06 52.10
C LEU A 613 -68.20 -12.99 52.88
N ASP A 614 -67.63 -12.63 54.02
CA ASP A 614 -68.10 -11.57 54.90
C ASP A 614 -67.12 -10.39 54.92
N LEU A 615 -67.62 -9.19 55.20
CA LEU A 615 -66.85 -7.95 55.23
C LEU A 615 -67.03 -7.21 56.55
N ILE A 616 -65.94 -6.70 57.12
CA ILE A 616 -65.96 -5.65 58.13
C ILE A 616 -65.39 -4.37 57.50
N PRO A 617 -66.23 -3.33 57.28
CA PRO A 617 -65.77 -2.02 56.83
C PRO A 617 -64.85 -1.35 57.86
N SER A 618 -64.17 -0.25 57.49
CA SER A 618 -63.25 0.45 58.40
C SER A 618 -63.95 1.09 59.60
N GLY A 619 -65.23 1.45 59.45
CA GLY A 619 -65.94 2.34 60.36
C GLY A 619 -65.55 3.82 60.16
N PRO A 620 -65.98 4.70 61.08
CA PRO A 620 -65.61 6.12 61.07
C PRO A 620 -64.11 6.30 61.24
N LEU A 621 -63.53 7.34 60.66
CA LEU A 621 -62.09 7.58 60.71
C LEU A 621 -61.67 7.96 62.14
N PRO A 622 -60.76 7.22 62.79
CA PRO A 622 -60.36 7.51 64.16
C PRO A 622 -59.37 8.69 64.24
N PRO A 623 -59.27 9.35 65.41
CA PRO A 623 -58.31 10.43 65.62
C PRO A 623 -56.84 9.95 65.63
N SER A 624 -56.59 8.70 66.07
CA SER A 624 -55.26 8.09 66.13
C SER A 624 -55.33 6.63 65.67
N VAL A 625 -54.77 6.33 64.48
CA VAL A 625 -54.72 4.97 63.92
C VAL A 625 -53.69 4.08 64.63
N PRO A 626 -52.44 4.52 64.88
CA PRO A 626 -51.44 3.65 65.51
C PRO A 626 -51.84 3.15 66.89
N GLU A 627 -52.49 4.00 67.70
CA GLU A 627 -52.93 3.66 69.05
C GLU A 627 -53.96 2.52 69.05
N LEU A 628 -54.96 2.60 68.16
CA LEU A 628 -55.98 1.56 68.00
C LEU A 628 -55.38 0.23 67.53
N LEU A 629 -54.49 0.27 66.55
CA LEU A 629 -53.85 -0.94 65.99
C LEU A 629 -52.83 -1.58 66.95
N SER A 630 -52.25 -0.79 67.86
CA SER A 630 -51.34 -1.28 68.89
C SER A 630 -52.02 -1.79 70.16
N SER A 631 -53.33 -1.57 70.29
CA SER A 631 -54.09 -1.92 71.49
C SER A 631 -54.36 -3.43 71.59
N ALA A 632 -54.54 -3.93 72.82
CA ALA A 632 -54.94 -5.32 73.07
C ALA A 632 -56.29 -5.66 72.41
N ASN A 633 -57.16 -4.67 72.18
CA ASN A 633 -58.44 -4.86 71.52
C ASN A 633 -58.29 -5.38 70.07
N PHE A 634 -57.19 -5.04 69.38
CA PHE A 634 -56.94 -5.59 68.04
C PHE A 634 -56.54 -7.06 68.09
N GLU A 635 -55.76 -7.47 69.10
CA GLU A 635 -55.36 -8.87 69.30
C GLU A 635 -56.58 -9.72 69.68
N ASP A 636 -57.39 -9.24 70.64
CA ASP A 636 -58.65 -9.88 71.04
C ASP A 636 -59.59 -10.04 69.83
N PHE A 637 -59.74 -8.99 69.02
CA PHE A 637 -60.54 -9.02 67.80
C PHE A 637 -60.01 -10.05 66.81
N ARG A 638 -58.72 -9.96 66.46
CA ARG A 638 -58.04 -10.88 65.53
C ARG A 638 -58.26 -12.33 65.96
N ASP A 639 -57.99 -12.66 67.21
CA ASP A 639 -58.07 -14.04 67.70
C ASP A 639 -59.50 -14.56 67.66
N THR A 640 -60.47 -13.70 67.97
CA THR A 640 -61.89 -14.07 67.91
C THR A 640 -62.36 -14.33 66.48
N VAL A 641 -61.97 -13.48 65.52
CA VAL A 641 -62.38 -13.67 64.11
C VAL A 641 -61.61 -14.81 63.43
N CYS A 642 -60.32 -14.99 63.73
CA CYS A 642 -59.53 -16.10 63.20
C CYS A 642 -59.99 -17.46 63.75
N ALA A 643 -60.68 -17.50 64.89
CA ALA A 643 -61.33 -18.71 65.39
C ALA A 643 -62.67 -19.00 64.69
N ALA A 644 -63.33 -17.97 64.14
CA ALA A 644 -64.65 -18.08 63.52
C ALA A 644 -64.63 -18.29 61.99
N TYR A 645 -63.56 -17.86 61.33
CA TYR A 645 -63.36 -17.93 59.88
C TYR A 645 -62.15 -18.78 59.51
N ASP A 646 -62.18 -19.41 58.34
CA ASP A 646 -61.05 -20.23 57.85
C ASP A 646 -59.86 -19.34 57.44
N VAL A 647 -60.16 -18.14 56.89
CA VAL A 647 -59.15 -17.16 56.45
C VAL A 647 -59.67 -15.75 56.73
N VAL A 648 -58.84 -14.91 57.37
CA VAL A 648 -59.13 -13.48 57.57
C VAL A 648 -58.13 -12.62 56.79
N ILE A 649 -58.62 -11.80 55.86
CA ILE A 649 -57.81 -10.94 54.99
C ILE A 649 -57.94 -9.49 55.42
N PHE A 650 -56.82 -8.86 55.74
CA PHE A 650 -56.73 -7.47 56.14
C PHE A 650 -56.22 -6.63 54.96
N ASP A 651 -57.03 -5.70 54.45
CA ASP A 651 -56.58 -4.68 53.49
C ASP A 651 -55.85 -3.56 54.26
N GLY A 652 -54.53 -3.48 54.12
CA GLY A 652 -53.68 -2.61 54.92
C GLY A 652 -53.24 -1.34 54.19
N PRO A 653 -52.91 -0.25 54.91
CA PRO A 653 -52.41 0.98 54.30
C PRO A 653 -51.03 0.76 53.62
N PRO A 654 -50.60 1.66 52.71
CA PRO A 654 -49.29 1.57 52.07
C PRO A 654 -48.15 1.76 53.08
N VAL A 655 -47.03 1.05 52.86
CA VAL A 655 -45.88 0.99 53.79
C VAL A 655 -45.13 2.32 53.88
N LEU A 656 -44.99 3.06 52.78
CA LEU A 656 -44.21 4.30 52.78
C LEU A 656 -44.98 5.45 53.43
N GLY A 657 -44.39 6.05 54.46
CA GLY A 657 -44.90 7.24 55.14
C GLY A 657 -45.76 6.99 56.38
N LEU A 658 -46.10 5.73 56.71
CA LEU A 658 -47.04 5.39 57.79
C LEU A 658 -46.49 4.29 58.72
N ALA A 659 -46.83 4.29 60.01
CA ALA A 659 -46.43 3.25 60.97
C ALA A 659 -47.43 2.07 61.01
N ASP A 660 -48.65 2.31 60.56
CA ASP A 660 -49.81 1.43 60.67
C ASP A 660 -49.57 0.04 60.07
N THR A 661 -48.97 -0.04 58.87
CA THR A 661 -48.70 -1.32 58.20
C THR A 661 -47.72 -2.20 58.99
N VAL A 662 -46.71 -1.60 59.63
CA VAL A 662 -45.74 -2.33 60.46
C VAL A 662 -46.43 -2.90 61.70
N LEU A 663 -47.32 -2.12 62.33
CA LEU A 663 -48.08 -2.54 63.52
C LEU A 663 -49.06 -3.68 63.22
N LEU A 664 -49.72 -3.64 62.06
CA LEU A 664 -50.57 -4.73 61.56
C LEU A 664 -49.74 -5.97 61.27
N ALA A 665 -48.65 -5.81 60.50
CA ALA A 665 -47.81 -6.92 60.06
C ALA A 665 -47.13 -7.67 61.22
N GLN A 666 -46.84 -7.01 62.34
CA GLN A 666 -46.32 -7.68 63.53
C GLN A 666 -47.34 -8.57 64.24
N ARG A 667 -48.64 -8.36 64.00
CA ARG A 667 -49.74 -9.07 64.67
C ARG A 667 -50.45 -10.05 63.75
N LEU A 668 -50.09 -10.11 62.49
CA LEU A 668 -50.70 -10.98 61.48
C LEU A 668 -49.66 -11.97 60.97
N SER A 669 -50.11 -13.16 60.56
CA SER A 669 -49.24 -14.29 60.27
C SER A 669 -48.58 -14.19 58.90
N HIS A 670 -49.30 -13.68 57.91
CA HIS A 670 -48.84 -13.60 56.52
C HIS A 670 -48.97 -12.19 55.95
N LEU A 671 -48.05 -11.80 55.08
CA LEU A 671 -48.02 -10.51 54.38
C LEU A 671 -47.73 -10.71 52.88
N VAL A 672 -48.67 -10.25 52.05
CA VAL A 672 -48.53 -10.16 50.59
C VAL A 672 -48.31 -8.72 50.17
N PHE A 673 -47.26 -8.51 49.37
CA PHE A 673 -46.86 -7.20 48.90
C PHE A 673 -47.32 -6.94 47.46
N VAL A 674 -48.14 -5.92 47.24
CA VAL A 674 -48.67 -5.57 45.93
C VAL A 674 -47.83 -4.45 45.32
N THR A 675 -47.40 -4.63 44.07
CA THR A 675 -46.66 -3.61 43.30
C THR A 675 -47.28 -3.39 41.93
N GLU A 676 -47.32 -2.14 41.47
CA GLU A 676 -47.89 -1.78 40.16
C GLU A 676 -46.86 -1.91 39.03
N ALA A 677 -47.19 -2.69 38.00
CA ALA A 677 -46.37 -2.84 36.79
C ALA A 677 -46.15 -1.50 36.08
N GLY A 678 -44.88 -1.13 35.87
CA GLY A 678 -44.48 0.03 35.09
C GLY A 678 -44.58 1.39 35.78
N ARG A 679 -45.19 1.48 36.97
CA ARG A 679 -45.28 2.72 37.77
C ARG A 679 -44.48 2.66 39.06
N ALA A 680 -44.37 1.49 39.70
CA ALA A 680 -43.58 1.34 40.90
C ALA A 680 -42.09 1.48 40.56
N THR A 681 -41.51 2.64 40.87
CA THR A 681 -40.05 2.83 40.85
C THR A 681 -39.42 1.87 41.84
N HIS A 682 -38.46 1.07 41.38
CA HIS A 682 -37.73 0.07 42.15
C HIS A 682 -37.29 0.59 43.52
N GLY A 683 -36.69 1.77 43.58
CA GLY A 683 -36.23 2.37 44.84
C GLY A 683 -37.32 2.57 45.91
N ARG A 684 -38.58 2.86 45.53
CA ARG A 684 -39.69 3.05 46.48
C ARG A 684 -40.22 1.72 47.01
N ALA A 685 -40.43 0.75 46.12
CA ALA A 685 -40.82 -0.61 46.52
C ALA A 685 -39.75 -1.27 47.39
N GLN A 686 -38.48 -1.16 47.03
CA GLN A 686 -37.37 -1.69 47.82
C GLN A 686 -37.25 -0.99 49.19
N THR A 687 -37.50 0.32 49.27
CA THR A 687 -37.52 1.03 50.56
C THR A 687 -38.66 0.56 51.47
N ALA A 688 -39.84 0.30 50.91
CA ALA A 688 -40.96 -0.29 51.64
C ALA A 688 -40.62 -1.70 52.18
N ILE A 689 -40.09 -2.56 51.31
CA ILE A 689 -39.68 -3.93 51.64
C ILE A 689 -38.61 -3.93 52.72
N ARG A 690 -37.58 -3.07 52.57
CA ARG A 690 -36.52 -2.90 53.56
C ARG A 690 -37.08 -2.49 54.91
N ARG A 691 -38.00 -1.52 54.94
CA ARG A 691 -38.65 -1.08 56.18
C ARG A 691 -39.41 -2.21 56.89
N LEU A 692 -40.12 -3.06 56.16
CA LEU A 692 -40.80 -4.22 56.75
C LEU A 692 -39.78 -5.23 57.31
N ARG A 693 -38.76 -5.60 56.52
CA ARG A 693 -37.71 -6.55 56.93
C ARG A 693 -36.89 -6.08 58.14
N GLU A 694 -36.54 -4.79 58.19
CA GLU A 694 -35.82 -4.19 59.32
C GLU A 694 -36.61 -4.26 60.63
N ASN A 695 -37.95 -4.34 60.56
CA ASN A 695 -38.83 -4.52 61.71
C ASN A 695 -39.18 -6.00 61.98
N GLY A 696 -38.44 -6.95 61.39
CA GLY A 696 -38.60 -8.39 61.61
C GLY A 696 -39.80 -9.02 60.91
N ILE A 697 -40.44 -8.31 59.98
CA ILE A 697 -41.63 -8.79 59.29
C ILE A 697 -41.24 -9.69 58.10
N HIS A 698 -41.82 -10.88 58.04
CA HIS A 698 -41.71 -11.76 56.87
C HIS A 698 -42.70 -11.34 55.78
N ILE A 699 -42.27 -11.39 54.53
CA ILE A 699 -43.11 -11.09 53.36
C ILE A 699 -43.18 -12.38 52.54
N ASP A 700 -44.36 -13.02 52.51
CA ASP A 700 -44.55 -14.33 51.87
C ASP A 700 -44.38 -14.25 50.35
N GLY A 701 -44.65 -13.09 49.76
CA GLY A 701 -44.34 -12.83 48.36
C GLY A 701 -44.98 -11.55 47.83
N ALA A 702 -44.79 -11.32 46.54
CA ALA A 702 -45.29 -10.15 45.85
C ALA A 702 -46.21 -10.47 44.66
N VAL A 703 -47.21 -9.62 44.48
CA VAL A 703 -48.16 -9.65 43.36
C VAL A 703 -47.90 -8.45 42.45
N LEU A 704 -47.68 -8.72 41.16
CA LEU A 704 -47.50 -7.70 40.15
C LEU A 704 -48.87 -7.32 39.56
N ASN A 705 -49.42 -6.19 39.99
CA ASN A 705 -50.73 -5.72 39.57
C ASN A 705 -50.67 -4.80 38.34
N LYS A 706 -51.76 -4.73 37.59
CA LYS A 706 -51.91 -3.95 36.33
C LYS A 706 -50.91 -4.35 35.25
N PHE A 707 -50.55 -5.62 35.18
CA PHE A 707 -49.61 -6.14 34.19
C PHE A 707 -50.21 -6.09 32.77
N ASP A 708 -49.42 -5.61 31.80
CA ASP A 708 -49.76 -5.60 30.37
C ASP A 708 -48.73 -6.46 29.59
N PRO A 709 -49.14 -7.67 29.12
CA PRO A 709 -48.25 -8.58 28.39
C PRO A 709 -47.68 -8.01 27.08
N ARG A 710 -48.35 -7.01 26.49
CA ARG A 710 -47.92 -6.41 25.21
C ARG A 710 -46.77 -5.42 25.38
N GLN A 711 -46.61 -4.86 26.58
CA GLN A 711 -45.59 -3.84 26.87
C GLN A 711 -44.33 -4.41 27.52
N SER A 712 -44.39 -5.63 28.05
CA SER A 712 -43.27 -6.27 28.77
C SER A 712 -42.27 -6.99 27.85
N GLY A 713 -42.51 -7.10 26.54
CA GLY A 713 -41.62 -7.80 25.61
C GLY A 713 -41.73 -9.33 25.63
N TYR A 714 -42.54 -9.89 26.53
CA TYR A 714 -42.84 -11.32 26.70
C TYR A 714 -44.10 -11.78 25.94
N GLY A 715 -44.56 -10.98 24.97
CA GLY A 715 -45.88 -11.11 24.36
C GLY A 715 -46.20 -12.45 23.67
N TYR A 716 -45.22 -13.31 23.43
CA TYR A 716 -45.43 -14.62 22.79
C TYR A 716 -45.69 -15.77 23.77
N ASP A 717 -45.02 -15.82 24.94
CA ASP A 717 -45.13 -16.98 25.85
C ASP A 717 -46.30 -16.82 26.85
N TYR A 718 -46.43 -15.65 27.47
CA TYR A 718 -47.50 -15.38 28.44
C TYR A 718 -48.83 -14.97 27.78
N GLY A 719 -48.77 -14.40 26.58
CA GLY A 719 -49.95 -13.99 25.81
C GLY A 719 -50.83 -15.18 25.39
N ALA A 720 -50.20 -16.32 25.06
CA ALA A 720 -50.89 -17.54 24.69
C ALA A 720 -51.62 -18.20 25.87
N TYR A 721 -51.09 -18.07 27.10
CA TYR A 721 -51.72 -18.62 28.30
C TYR A 721 -53.00 -17.86 28.68
N TYR A 722 -53.01 -16.54 28.49
CA TYR A 722 -54.19 -15.69 28.75
C TYR A 722 -55.19 -15.64 27.58
N SER A 723 -54.81 -16.01 26.36
CA SER A 723 -55.73 -16.05 25.20
C SER A 723 -56.62 -17.28 25.16
N TYR A 724 -56.24 -18.37 25.84
CA TYR A 724 -57.01 -19.63 25.85
C TYR A 724 -58.42 -19.49 26.42
N GLY A 725 -58.68 -18.52 27.30
CA GLY A 725 -60.02 -18.25 27.84
C GLY A 725 -60.92 -17.41 26.92
N ARG A 726 -60.34 -16.68 25.96
CA ARG A 726 -61.09 -15.71 25.13
C ARG A 726 -61.72 -16.33 23.88
N GLU A 727 -61.19 -17.47 23.41
CA GLU A 727 -61.75 -18.20 22.25
C GLU A 727 -62.96 -19.09 22.60
N SER A 728 -63.25 -19.31 23.89
CA SER A 728 -64.38 -20.14 24.34
C SER A 728 -65.66 -19.34 24.67
N ALA A 729 -65.65 -18.02 24.46
CA ALA A 729 -66.76 -17.11 24.79
C ALA A 729 -67.05 -16.12 23.64
N ALA A 730 -67.00 -16.60 22.40
CA ALA A 730 -67.50 -15.91 21.21
C ALA A 730 -68.68 -16.68 20.60
#